data_AF-A0A090AR58-F1
#
_entry.id   AF-A0A090AR58-F1
#
_cell.length_a   1.000
_cell.length_b   1.000
_cell.length_c   1.000
_cell.angle_alpha   90.00
_cell.angle_beta   90.00
_cell.angle_gamma   90.00
#
_symmetry.space_group_name_H-M   'P 1'
#
loop_
_entity.id
_entity.type
_entity.pdbx_description
1 polymer ?
#
loop_
_entity_poly.entity_id
_entity_poly.type
_entity_poly.pdbx_seq_one_letter_code
_entity_poly.pdbx_strand_id
1 'polypeptide(L)'
;MNFVSDFFWHSALAALVASIWFSLPGLWVLRLLGLQTHWRVLSAALVAPALGLCTYGPFSLAFTAVFGYSILTLIVAWLVFQMAIWIWLRQATYFSTHSEDFCKLSPQHSLLLLLGAALWAVIPTINIFPAVYQNGLFVNAPIFDHAKIAIVDAIAREGLLPINPYYAPAGEKILLIYYYTWHFLASQLKLLVGVTGWQAEVALNWFTGLATIGFLCALAIRLTRQARTGAFLLLFALTGPLADLLPWLLGPRWENWVGYPPVHGLELLWIQMSWVPQHVFSALSVVVLIFLMTRVLSSNRLQLNYAVIAGLSAASAFGSSTWVGGVGLTLSLPFLVMAAGLLHLPRSHYINTLKVALLAVIVCILFALPSLISQASGPSLAHSELPFRLGLYTATRFFNKEPYWGYIGHILLFWLQFLPLNLGIVIVLGGLTLLVRSFSVLEERIFQALSIGSTLGFLLVVQFVKSSVYNNDLGWRAVLVPIMLLLVWSAIALTDLISCQVTPAVKWWFNALFIRWRPAILSMAIVGLTIGILSSVRLWQFPDPSYRQPDANTLALHQGFLRQQQAWAKVREYAGPTERVQANPDGYAAVTPWPATLPYVLFADRAIAYANPEYTASFAYRYDLAKNIQQYQLIQNVFSAQPSEQALRTIRDTLKVKVLLVDKFDAVWHTEAIERSGFYQLVYKEANFKIYVAT
;
A
#
# COMPACT_ATOMS: atom_id res chain seq x y z
N MET A 1 -0.44 2.22 -32.59
CA MET A 1 -1.21 2.97 -31.57
C MET A 1 -0.21 3.56 -30.57
N ASN A 2 -0.54 4.67 -29.92
CA ASN A 2 0.37 5.36 -29.00
C ASN A 2 0.41 4.58 -27.67
N PHE A 3 1.60 4.11 -27.25
CA PHE A 3 1.83 3.34 -26.02
C PHE A 3 1.04 3.87 -24.81
N VAL A 4 1.03 5.20 -24.62
CA VAL A 4 0.35 5.84 -23.48
C VAL A 4 -1.16 5.70 -23.56
N SER A 5 -1.73 5.85 -24.76
CA SER A 5 -3.18 5.71 -24.99
C SER A 5 -3.62 4.27 -24.67
N ASP A 6 -2.88 3.29 -25.21
CA ASP A 6 -3.17 1.88 -24.95
C ASP A 6 -3.01 1.56 -23.47
N PHE A 7 -1.95 2.06 -22.83
CA PHE A 7 -1.72 1.88 -21.40
C PHE A 7 -2.87 2.43 -20.55
N PHE A 8 -3.33 3.65 -20.88
CA PHE A 8 -4.42 4.30 -20.17
C PHE A 8 -5.73 3.53 -20.30
N TRP A 9 -6.13 3.15 -21.52
CA TRP A 9 -7.40 2.45 -21.75
C TRP A 9 -7.47 1.10 -21.03
N HIS A 10 -6.39 0.32 -21.08
CA HIS A 10 -6.33 -0.98 -20.40
C HIS A 10 -6.31 -0.83 -18.87
N SER A 11 -5.59 0.17 -18.35
CA SER A 11 -5.60 0.47 -16.91
C SER A 11 -6.98 0.94 -16.43
N ALA A 12 -7.66 1.78 -17.21
CA ALA A 12 -9.01 2.25 -16.92
C ALA A 12 -10.03 1.10 -16.96
N LEU A 13 -9.92 0.19 -17.93
CA LEU A 13 -10.75 -1.02 -17.98
C LEU A 13 -10.51 -1.90 -16.75
N ALA A 14 -9.26 -2.13 -16.36
CA ALA A 14 -8.93 -2.89 -15.16
C ALA A 14 -9.46 -2.21 -13.88
N ALA A 15 -9.44 -0.88 -13.81
CA ALA A 15 -10.02 -0.13 -12.69
C ALA A 15 -11.56 -0.23 -12.62
N LEU A 16 -12.23 -0.25 -13.78
CA LEU A 16 -13.68 -0.52 -13.87
C LEU A 16 -14.01 -1.93 -13.38
N VAL A 17 -13.25 -2.92 -13.83
CA VAL A 17 -13.39 -4.31 -13.37
C VAL A 17 -13.16 -4.41 -11.87
N ALA A 18 -12.10 -3.79 -11.33
CA ALA A 18 -11.84 -3.74 -9.89
C ALA A 18 -13.02 -3.14 -9.11
N SER A 19 -13.61 -2.07 -9.64
CA SER A 19 -14.77 -1.39 -9.04
C SER A 19 -15.97 -2.32 -8.89
N ILE A 20 -16.22 -3.21 -9.85
CA ILE A 20 -17.32 -4.18 -9.78
C ILE A 20 -16.90 -5.38 -8.94
N TRP A 21 -15.75 -5.97 -9.28
CA TRP A 21 -15.24 -7.23 -8.76
C TRP A 21 -15.10 -7.22 -7.24
N PHE A 22 -14.55 -6.14 -6.68
CA PHE A 22 -14.34 -6.01 -5.25
C PHE A 22 -15.52 -5.33 -4.53
N SER A 23 -16.18 -4.32 -5.13
CA SER A 23 -17.26 -3.61 -4.43
C SER A 23 -18.54 -4.43 -4.31
N LEU A 24 -18.86 -5.31 -5.27
CA LEU A 24 -20.06 -6.15 -5.19
C LEU A 24 -20.04 -7.08 -3.96
N PRO A 25 -18.98 -7.86 -3.68
CA PRO A 25 -18.81 -8.57 -2.41
C PRO A 25 -19.00 -7.67 -1.19
N GLY A 26 -18.41 -6.47 -1.21
CA GLY A 26 -18.53 -5.51 -0.12
C GLY A 26 -19.95 -5.00 0.13
N LEU A 27 -20.78 -4.85 -0.92
CA LEU A 27 -22.19 -4.49 -0.77
C LEU A 27 -22.96 -5.59 -0.04
N TRP A 28 -22.70 -6.86 -0.34
CA TRP A 28 -23.33 -7.98 0.35
C TRP A 28 -22.87 -8.10 1.81
N VAL A 29 -21.58 -7.87 2.08
CA VAL A 29 -21.06 -7.78 3.45
C VAL A 29 -21.73 -6.64 4.22
N LEU A 30 -21.89 -5.47 3.60
CA LEU A 30 -22.55 -4.33 4.23
C LEU A 30 -23.99 -4.66 4.65
N ARG A 31 -24.73 -5.39 3.82
CA ARG A 31 -26.07 -5.91 4.14
C ARG A 31 -26.02 -6.93 5.27
N LEU A 32 -25.07 -7.85 5.25
CA LEU A 32 -24.88 -8.87 6.29
C LEU A 32 -24.59 -8.26 7.67
N LEU A 33 -23.92 -7.11 7.70
CA LEU A 33 -23.68 -6.35 8.93
C LEU A 33 -24.91 -5.51 9.37
N GLY A 34 -26.00 -5.52 8.61
CA GLY A 34 -27.18 -4.69 8.89
C GLY A 34 -26.93 -3.20 8.68
N LEU A 35 -25.93 -2.83 7.88
CA LEU A 35 -25.49 -1.44 7.63
C LEU A 35 -26.00 -0.89 6.28
N GLN A 36 -27.01 -1.54 5.71
CA GLN A 36 -27.76 -1.08 4.55
C GLN A 36 -29.24 -1.49 4.67
N THR A 37 -30.17 -0.52 4.75
CA THR A 37 -31.62 -0.78 4.85
C THR A 37 -32.34 -0.84 3.51
N HIS A 38 -31.90 -0.04 2.54
CA HIS A 38 -32.54 0.12 1.22
C HIS A 38 -31.52 0.04 0.07
N TRP A 39 -32.00 0.02 -1.18
CA TRP A 39 -31.20 0.18 -2.40
C TRP A 39 -30.59 1.60 -2.56
N ARG A 40 -30.11 2.22 -1.47
CA ARG A 40 -29.27 3.42 -1.51
C ARG A 40 -27.85 3.05 -1.92
N VAL A 41 -27.72 2.55 -3.15
CA VAL A 41 -26.48 1.97 -3.68
C VAL A 41 -25.35 2.99 -3.69
N LEU A 42 -25.64 4.27 -3.94
CA LEU A 42 -24.60 5.31 -4.03
C LEU A 42 -23.92 5.61 -2.69
N SER A 43 -24.67 5.71 -1.59
CA SER A 43 -24.04 5.92 -0.27
C SER A 43 -23.32 4.64 0.19
N ALA A 44 -23.88 3.47 -0.12
CA ALA A 44 -23.23 2.18 0.13
C ALA A 44 -21.92 2.02 -0.66
N ALA A 45 -21.83 2.58 -1.86
CA ALA A 45 -20.63 2.54 -2.69
C ALA A 45 -19.43 3.31 -2.11
N LEU A 46 -19.64 4.19 -1.11
CA LEU A 46 -18.52 4.78 -0.36
C LEU A 46 -17.84 3.75 0.57
N VAL A 47 -18.57 2.72 1.02
CA VAL A 47 -18.12 1.77 2.05
C VAL A 47 -17.80 0.40 1.45
N ALA A 48 -18.61 -0.03 0.48
CA ALA A 48 -18.51 -1.34 -0.14
C ALA A 48 -17.13 -1.68 -0.73
N PRO A 49 -16.42 -0.77 -1.45
CA PRO A 49 -15.07 -1.07 -1.93
C PRO A 49 -14.11 -1.53 -0.81
N ALA A 50 -14.13 -0.83 0.33
CA ALA A 50 -13.28 -1.15 1.47
C ALA A 50 -13.64 -2.51 2.11
N LEU A 51 -14.93 -2.75 2.36
CA LEU A 51 -15.39 -4.03 2.91
C LEU A 51 -15.11 -5.19 1.96
N GLY A 52 -15.26 -4.98 0.65
CA GLY A 52 -14.95 -5.94 -0.39
C GLY A 52 -13.49 -6.38 -0.35
N LEU A 53 -12.56 -5.43 -0.38
CA LEU A 53 -11.14 -5.71 -0.25
C LEU A 53 -10.82 -6.45 1.06
N CYS A 54 -11.34 -5.96 2.19
CA CYS A 54 -11.06 -6.51 3.52
C CYS A 54 -11.59 -7.94 3.72
N THR A 55 -12.56 -8.39 2.93
CA THR A 55 -13.25 -9.68 3.16
C THR A 55 -13.05 -10.68 2.03
N TYR A 56 -13.35 -10.29 0.80
CA TYR A 56 -13.19 -11.15 -0.35
C TYR A 56 -11.72 -11.41 -0.67
N GLY A 57 -10.82 -10.45 -0.38
CA GLY A 57 -9.40 -10.62 -0.62
C GLY A 57 -8.78 -11.84 0.10
N PRO A 58 -8.81 -11.91 1.44
CA PRO A 58 -8.29 -13.06 2.19
C PRO A 58 -9.09 -14.35 1.91
N PHE A 59 -10.41 -14.26 1.67
CA PHE A 59 -11.22 -15.41 1.26
C PHE A 59 -10.73 -16.02 -0.06
N SER A 60 -10.59 -15.18 -1.12
CA SER A 60 -10.17 -15.64 -2.44
C SER A 60 -8.73 -16.15 -2.43
N LEU A 61 -7.85 -15.58 -1.61
CA LEU A 61 -6.49 -16.09 -1.39
C LEU A 61 -6.52 -17.51 -0.83
N ALA A 62 -7.24 -17.74 0.27
CA ALA A 62 -7.35 -19.07 0.86
C ALA A 62 -8.02 -20.08 -0.09
N PHE A 63 -9.07 -19.67 -0.79
CA PHE A 63 -9.77 -20.52 -1.74
C PHE A 63 -8.85 -20.95 -2.89
N THR A 64 -8.18 -20.00 -3.53
CA THR A 64 -7.28 -20.29 -4.66
C THR A 64 -6.00 -20.99 -4.25
N ALA A 65 -5.58 -20.88 -2.99
CA ALA A 65 -4.47 -21.67 -2.45
C ALA A 65 -4.82 -23.17 -2.39
N VAL A 66 -6.09 -23.51 -2.18
CA VAL A 66 -6.57 -24.90 -2.12
C VAL A 66 -6.92 -25.45 -3.51
N PHE A 67 -7.63 -24.66 -4.33
CA PHE A 67 -8.18 -25.13 -5.61
C PHE A 67 -7.32 -24.78 -6.83
N GLY A 68 -6.18 -24.13 -6.63
CA GLY A 68 -5.33 -23.61 -7.69
C GLY A 68 -5.78 -22.23 -8.18
N TYR A 69 -4.84 -21.53 -8.84
CA TYR A 69 -5.04 -20.15 -9.28
C TYR A 69 -5.28 -20.08 -10.80
N SER A 70 -6.51 -19.74 -11.18
CA SER A 70 -6.96 -19.63 -12.57
C SER A 70 -8.16 -18.68 -12.66
N ILE A 71 -8.54 -18.26 -13.88
CA ILE A 71 -9.75 -17.44 -14.09
C ILE A 71 -11.01 -18.18 -13.59
N LEU A 72 -11.12 -19.47 -13.88
CA LEU A 72 -12.27 -20.27 -13.46
C LEU A 72 -12.37 -20.34 -11.94
N THR A 73 -11.27 -20.63 -11.25
CA THR A 73 -11.27 -20.72 -9.78
C THR A 73 -11.54 -19.36 -9.13
N LEU A 74 -11.12 -18.25 -9.74
CA LEU A 74 -11.47 -16.90 -9.28
C LEU A 74 -12.98 -16.60 -9.43
N ILE A 75 -13.59 -16.92 -10.57
CA ILE A 75 -15.03 -16.76 -10.78
C ILE A 75 -15.83 -17.62 -9.80
N VAL A 76 -15.42 -18.88 -9.61
CA VAL A 76 -16.06 -19.78 -8.65
C VAL A 76 -15.91 -19.26 -7.22
N ALA A 77 -14.71 -18.82 -6.81
CA ALA A 77 -14.49 -18.22 -5.49
C ALA A 77 -15.42 -17.01 -5.26
N TRP A 78 -15.49 -16.12 -6.24
CA TRP A 78 -16.36 -14.95 -6.18
C TRP A 78 -17.83 -15.33 -6.02
N LEU A 79 -18.34 -16.27 -6.83
CA LEU A 79 -19.72 -16.74 -6.74
C LEU A 79 -20.02 -17.46 -5.42
N VAL A 80 -19.11 -18.30 -4.93
CA VAL A 80 -19.24 -19.01 -3.65
C VAL A 80 -19.29 -18.02 -2.49
N PHE A 81 -18.44 -17.00 -2.48
CA PHE A 81 -18.45 -15.96 -1.45
C PHE A 81 -19.81 -15.23 -1.40
N GLN A 82 -20.31 -14.81 -2.56
CA GLN A 82 -21.59 -14.12 -2.68
C GLN A 82 -22.76 -15.02 -2.25
N MET A 83 -22.75 -16.28 -2.69
CA MET A 83 -23.76 -17.27 -2.33
C MET A 83 -23.76 -17.54 -0.83
N ALA A 84 -22.59 -17.70 -0.20
CA ALA A 84 -22.47 -17.92 1.23
C ALA A 84 -23.08 -16.76 2.03
N ILE A 85 -22.80 -15.51 1.66
CA ILE A 85 -23.41 -14.34 2.31
C ILE A 85 -24.92 -14.31 2.08
N TRP A 86 -25.38 -14.61 0.87
CA TRP A 86 -26.81 -14.61 0.56
C TRP A 86 -27.60 -15.67 1.36
N ILE A 87 -27.05 -16.89 1.47
CA ILE A 87 -27.62 -17.95 2.31
C ILE A 87 -27.66 -17.49 3.76
N TRP A 88 -26.58 -16.89 4.26
CA TRP A 88 -26.51 -16.39 5.62
C TRP A 88 -27.55 -15.29 5.86
N LEU A 89 -27.70 -14.33 4.95
CA LEU A 89 -28.73 -13.30 5.04
C LEU A 89 -30.13 -13.92 5.14
N ARG A 90 -30.46 -14.92 4.31
CA ARG A 90 -31.76 -15.60 4.38
C ARG A 90 -32.02 -16.25 5.74
N GLN A 91 -31.00 -16.87 6.33
CA GLN A 91 -31.10 -17.46 7.67
C GLN A 91 -31.18 -16.39 8.78
N ALA A 92 -30.43 -15.29 8.64
CA ALA A 92 -30.38 -14.20 9.61
C ALA A 92 -31.65 -13.34 9.61
N THR A 93 -32.35 -13.22 8.48
CA THR A 93 -33.62 -12.47 8.38
C THR A 93 -34.71 -13.09 9.28
N TYR A 94 -34.60 -14.39 9.61
CA TYR A 94 -35.45 -15.08 10.58
C TYR A 94 -35.21 -14.58 12.03
N PHE A 95 -34.06 -13.95 12.30
CA PHE A 95 -33.64 -13.45 13.61
C PHE A 95 -33.45 -11.92 13.61
N SER A 96 -34.51 -11.16 13.26
CA SER A 96 -34.73 -9.74 13.57
C SER A 96 -33.45 -8.89 13.81
N THR A 97 -32.61 -8.69 12.79
CA THR A 97 -31.56 -7.67 12.84
C THR A 97 -32.16 -6.31 12.50
N HIS A 98 -32.08 -5.35 13.42
CA HIS A 98 -32.32 -3.94 13.09
C HIS A 98 -31.33 -3.52 12.01
N SER A 99 -31.82 -3.25 10.80
CA SER A 99 -31.02 -2.67 9.74
C SER A 99 -30.95 -1.14 9.90
N GLU A 100 -29.78 -0.57 9.67
CA GLU A 100 -29.58 0.87 9.51
C GLU A 100 -28.77 1.16 8.23
N ASP A 101 -28.76 2.40 7.75
CA ASP A 101 -27.80 2.81 6.71
C ASP A 101 -26.50 3.29 7.37
N PHE A 102 -25.34 2.83 6.87
CA PHE A 102 -24.04 3.26 7.38
C PHE A 102 -23.92 4.79 7.43
N CYS A 103 -24.26 5.45 6.31
CA CYS A 103 -24.38 6.90 6.18
C CYS A 103 -25.67 7.25 5.43
N LYS A 104 -26.41 8.23 5.96
CA LYS A 104 -27.66 8.73 5.35
C LYS A 104 -27.34 9.96 4.51
N LEU A 105 -27.10 9.75 3.22
CA LEU A 105 -26.79 10.81 2.26
C LEU A 105 -27.80 10.85 1.13
N SER A 106 -28.04 12.05 0.58
CA SER A 106 -28.75 12.18 -0.69
C SER A 106 -27.91 11.57 -1.83
N PRO A 107 -28.52 11.14 -2.94
CA PRO A 107 -27.81 10.67 -4.14
C PRO A 107 -26.75 11.66 -4.66
N GLN A 108 -27.07 12.95 -4.71
CA GLN A 108 -26.17 14.00 -5.21
C GLN A 108 -24.89 14.10 -4.37
N HIS A 109 -25.01 14.26 -3.06
CA HIS A 109 -23.84 14.29 -2.15
C HIS A 109 -23.03 12.98 -2.22
N SER A 110 -23.70 11.83 -2.32
CA SER A 110 -23.01 10.54 -2.44
C SER A 110 -22.17 10.48 -3.73
N LEU A 111 -22.75 10.89 -4.86
CA LEU A 111 -22.06 10.95 -6.14
C LEU A 111 -20.87 11.91 -6.11
N LEU A 112 -21.04 13.12 -5.56
CA LEU A 112 -19.97 14.10 -5.44
C LEU A 112 -18.79 13.58 -4.60
N LEU A 113 -19.07 12.89 -3.49
CA LEU A 113 -18.03 12.31 -2.65
C LEU A 113 -17.33 11.12 -3.32
N LEU A 114 -18.08 10.29 -4.07
CA LEU A 114 -17.50 9.21 -4.87
C LEU A 114 -16.58 9.75 -5.96
N LEU A 115 -17.03 10.77 -6.70
CA LEU A 115 -16.21 11.45 -7.70
C LEU A 115 -14.99 12.11 -7.07
N GLY A 116 -15.17 12.78 -5.91
CA GLY A 116 -14.07 13.37 -5.16
C GLY A 116 -13.04 12.34 -4.70
N ALA A 117 -13.47 11.18 -4.20
CA ALA A 117 -12.59 10.08 -3.81
C ALA A 117 -11.87 9.47 -5.02
N ALA A 118 -12.58 9.29 -6.15
CA ALA A 118 -12.02 8.82 -7.40
C ALA A 118 -10.96 9.77 -7.96
N LEU A 119 -11.23 11.08 -7.96
CA LEU A 119 -10.30 12.13 -8.39
C LEU A 119 -9.10 12.21 -7.44
N TRP A 120 -9.33 12.14 -6.13
CA TRP A 120 -8.24 12.09 -5.16
C TRP A 120 -7.33 10.90 -5.43
N ALA A 121 -7.87 9.72 -5.72
CA ALA A 121 -7.09 8.51 -5.99
C ALA A 121 -6.26 8.59 -7.28
N VAL A 122 -6.60 9.48 -8.22
CA VAL A 122 -5.75 9.74 -9.40
C VAL A 122 -4.41 10.37 -9.01
N ILE A 123 -4.39 11.23 -7.98
CA ILE A 123 -3.18 11.96 -7.55
C ILE A 123 -2.03 11.01 -7.18
N PRO A 124 -2.19 10.04 -6.26
CA PRO A 124 -1.11 9.09 -6.00
C PRO A 124 -0.85 8.17 -7.19
N THR A 125 -1.89 7.77 -7.93
CA THR A 125 -1.76 6.82 -9.04
C THR A 125 -0.96 7.39 -10.21
N ILE A 126 -1.08 8.69 -10.51
CA ILE A 126 -0.36 9.29 -11.64
C ILE A 126 1.16 9.24 -11.47
N ASN A 127 1.65 9.10 -10.23
CA ASN A 127 3.07 8.96 -9.94
C ASN A 127 3.66 7.60 -10.39
N ILE A 128 2.83 6.66 -10.81
CA ILE A 128 3.27 5.38 -11.37
C ILE A 128 2.78 5.18 -12.81
N PHE A 129 2.21 6.21 -13.42
CA PHE A 129 1.86 6.20 -14.84
C PHE A 129 3.09 6.45 -15.71
N PRO A 130 3.18 5.82 -16.90
CA PRO A 130 4.19 6.17 -17.89
C PRO A 130 3.97 7.59 -18.44
N ALA A 131 5.05 8.36 -18.59
CA ALA A 131 5.05 9.59 -19.38
C ALA A 131 5.97 9.44 -20.59
N VAL A 132 5.52 9.87 -21.77
CA VAL A 132 6.32 9.81 -23.00
C VAL A 132 6.62 11.22 -23.50
N TYR A 133 7.91 11.51 -23.67
CA TYR A 133 8.41 12.77 -24.22
C TYR A 133 9.49 12.49 -25.26
N GLN A 134 9.35 13.07 -26.46
CA GLN A 134 10.30 12.86 -27.58
C GLN A 134 10.66 11.38 -27.81
N ASN A 135 9.65 10.50 -27.79
CA ASN A 135 9.79 9.03 -27.89
C ASN A 135 10.63 8.38 -26.77
N GLY A 136 10.91 9.08 -25.68
CA GLY A 136 11.50 8.53 -24.46
C GLY A 136 10.44 8.25 -23.40
N LEU A 137 10.60 7.15 -22.66
CA LEU A 137 9.74 6.80 -21.54
C LEU A 137 10.32 7.31 -20.22
N PHE A 138 9.57 8.15 -19.52
CA PHE A 138 9.88 8.70 -18.21
C PHE A 138 8.96 8.09 -17.16
N VAL A 139 9.53 7.80 -15.99
CA VAL A 139 8.87 7.22 -14.84
C VAL A 139 9.31 7.99 -13.60
N ASN A 140 8.42 8.17 -12.63
CA ASN A 140 8.75 8.85 -11.39
C ASN A 140 9.42 7.92 -10.38
N ALA A 141 10.10 8.52 -9.40
CA ALA A 141 10.72 7.87 -8.25
C ALA A 141 9.92 6.69 -7.64
N PRO A 142 8.59 6.78 -7.40
CA PRO A 142 7.86 5.70 -6.77
C PRO A 142 7.85 4.38 -7.55
N ILE A 143 8.09 4.41 -8.87
CA ILE A 143 8.13 3.19 -9.70
C ILE A 143 9.13 2.15 -9.18
N PHE A 144 10.15 2.59 -8.44
CA PHE A 144 11.13 1.72 -7.80
C PHE A 144 10.47 0.73 -6.83
N ASP A 145 9.60 1.19 -5.92
CA ASP A 145 8.95 0.24 -4.99
C ASP A 145 7.87 -0.59 -5.71
N HIS A 146 7.30 -0.05 -6.78
CA HIS A 146 6.41 -0.74 -7.73
C HIS A 146 7.15 -1.73 -8.63
N ALA A 147 8.47 -1.91 -8.51
CA ALA A 147 9.13 -3.01 -9.20
C ALA A 147 8.62 -4.40 -8.76
N LYS A 148 7.75 -4.45 -7.76
CA LYS A 148 6.92 -5.58 -7.36
C LYS A 148 5.87 -5.99 -8.41
N ILE A 149 5.72 -5.25 -9.51
CA ILE A 149 4.97 -5.68 -10.70
C ILE A 149 5.41 -7.09 -11.15
N ALA A 150 6.69 -7.42 -11.06
CA ALA A 150 7.19 -8.76 -11.39
C ALA A 150 6.58 -9.87 -10.51
N ILE A 151 6.18 -9.55 -9.27
CA ILE A 151 5.44 -10.46 -8.38
C ILE A 151 4.01 -10.66 -8.89
N VAL A 152 3.33 -9.59 -9.32
CA VAL A 152 2.00 -9.67 -9.92
C VAL A 152 2.02 -10.58 -11.14
N ASP A 153 3.02 -10.39 -12.01
CA ASP A 153 3.24 -11.21 -13.18
C ASP A 153 3.55 -12.67 -12.81
N ALA A 154 4.41 -12.91 -11.82
CA ALA A 154 4.73 -14.26 -11.36
C ALA A 154 3.51 -14.99 -10.79
N ILE A 155 2.69 -14.33 -9.95
CA ILE A 155 1.45 -14.93 -9.43
C ILE A 155 0.50 -15.29 -10.58
N ALA A 156 0.36 -14.40 -11.58
CA ALA A 156 -0.51 -14.66 -12.73
C ALA A 156 -0.03 -15.85 -13.58
N ARG A 157 1.28 -16.04 -13.74
CA ARG A 157 1.85 -17.15 -14.53
C ARG A 157 1.92 -18.47 -13.77
N GLU A 158 2.32 -18.45 -12.51
CA GLU A 158 2.75 -19.62 -11.75
C GLU A 158 1.78 -20.00 -10.62
N GLY A 159 0.86 -19.11 -10.26
CA GLY A 159 -0.09 -19.29 -9.17
C GLY A 159 0.43 -18.84 -7.81
N LEU A 160 -0.18 -19.36 -6.75
CA LEU A 160 0.12 -18.99 -5.38
C LEU A 160 1.34 -19.74 -4.83
N LEU A 161 2.05 -19.08 -3.91
CA LEU A 161 3.44 -19.39 -3.55
C LEU A 161 4.35 -19.33 -4.79
N PRO A 162 4.38 -18.18 -5.50
CA PRO A 162 5.12 -18.04 -6.75
C PRO A 162 6.63 -18.25 -6.51
N ILE A 163 7.34 -18.68 -7.55
CA ILE A 163 8.79 -18.70 -7.54
C ILE A 163 9.27 -17.25 -7.50
N ASN A 164 10.38 -16.99 -6.80
CA ASN A 164 10.97 -15.67 -6.70
C ASN A 164 11.25 -15.10 -8.11
N PRO A 165 10.62 -13.98 -8.51
CA PRO A 165 10.79 -13.42 -9.85
C PRO A 165 12.09 -12.61 -10.00
N TYR A 166 12.91 -12.48 -8.96
CA TYR A 166 14.16 -11.72 -8.99
C TYR A 166 15.40 -12.61 -8.93
N TYR A 167 15.25 -13.85 -8.47
CA TYR A 167 16.40 -14.71 -8.20
C TYR A 167 16.09 -16.19 -8.39
N ALA A 168 16.83 -16.82 -9.32
CA ALA A 168 16.71 -18.24 -9.61
C ALA A 168 18.10 -18.90 -9.71
N PRO A 169 18.69 -19.34 -8.59
CA PRO A 169 20.01 -19.95 -8.59
C PRO A 169 20.02 -21.35 -9.23
N ALA A 170 21.23 -21.87 -9.38
CA ALA A 170 21.50 -23.21 -9.88
C ALA A 170 20.78 -24.28 -9.06
N GLY A 171 20.00 -25.14 -9.72
CA GLY A 171 19.44 -26.36 -9.11
C GLY A 171 18.36 -26.16 -8.04
N GLU A 172 17.98 -24.93 -7.69
CA GLU A 172 17.01 -24.64 -6.63
C GLU A 172 15.80 -23.87 -7.15
N LYS A 173 14.61 -24.20 -6.63
CA LYS A 173 13.40 -23.37 -6.77
C LYS A 173 13.24 -22.57 -5.49
N ILE A 174 13.54 -21.28 -5.55
CA ILE A 174 13.37 -20.38 -4.41
C ILE A 174 11.95 -19.81 -4.45
N LEU A 175 11.16 -20.09 -3.41
CA LEU A 175 9.86 -19.47 -3.24
C LEU A 175 10.02 -17.99 -2.90
N LEU A 176 9.07 -17.18 -3.39
CA LEU A 176 8.98 -15.78 -3.02
C LEU A 176 8.61 -15.67 -1.54
N ILE A 177 9.56 -15.18 -0.77
CA ILE A 177 9.33 -14.65 0.57
C ILE A 177 8.95 -13.19 0.36
N TYR A 178 8.03 -12.65 1.14
CA TYR A 178 7.71 -11.21 1.04
C TYR A 178 6.88 -10.80 -0.20
N TYR A 179 5.71 -11.45 -0.37
CA TYR A 179 4.61 -10.84 -1.11
C TYR A 179 3.39 -10.62 -0.22
N TYR A 180 2.60 -9.63 -0.61
CA TYR A 180 1.40 -9.20 0.10
C TYR A 180 0.14 -9.64 -0.63
N THR A 181 -0.95 -9.84 0.12
CA THR A 181 -2.30 -10.07 -0.42
C THR A 181 -2.67 -9.03 -1.47
N TRP A 182 -2.20 -7.79 -1.33
CA TRP A 182 -2.41 -6.74 -2.33
C TRP A 182 -1.90 -7.12 -3.74
N HIS A 183 -0.70 -7.68 -3.88
CA HIS A 183 -0.17 -8.11 -5.20
C HIS A 183 -0.97 -9.27 -5.77
N PHE A 184 -1.49 -10.17 -4.91
CA PHE A 184 -2.41 -11.21 -5.33
C PHE A 184 -3.75 -10.64 -5.84
N LEU A 185 -4.26 -9.56 -5.23
CA LEU A 185 -5.47 -8.90 -5.75
C LEU A 185 -5.20 -8.22 -7.09
N ALA A 186 -4.00 -7.67 -7.30
CA ALA A 186 -3.61 -7.08 -8.58
C ALA A 186 -3.52 -8.16 -9.67
N SER A 187 -2.97 -9.35 -9.35
CA SER A 187 -2.88 -10.44 -10.32
C SER A 187 -4.25 -10.97 -10.75
N GLN A 188 -5.29 -10.85 -9.90
CA GLN A 188 -6.67 -11.15 -10.32
C GLN A 188 -7.10 -10.25 -11.46
N LEU A 189 -6.81 -8.94 -11.39
CA LEU A 189 -7.15 -7.99 -12.45
C LEU A 189 -6.36 -8.30 -13.74
N LYS A 190 -5.08 -8.66 -13.61
CA LYS A 190 -4.27 -9.13 -14.74
C LYS A 190 -4.94 -10.30 -15.46
N LEU A 191 -5.35 -11.34 -14.73
CA LEU A 191 -5.99 -12.53 -15.33
C LEU A 191 -7.39 -12.25 -15.89
N LEU A 192 -8.21 -11.49 -15.17
CA LEU A 192 -9.61 -11.25 -15.55
C LEU A 192 -9.73 -10.33 -16.76
N VAL A 193 -8.80 -9.38 -16.93
CA VAL A 193 -8.86 -8.37 -18.01
C VAL A 193 -7.87 -8.67 -19.13
N GLY A 194 -6.81 -9.44 -18.87
CA GLY A 194 -5.75 -9.72 -19.85
C GLY A 194 -4.78 -8.55 -20.03
N VAL A 195 -4.56 -7.77 -18.97
CA VAL A 195 -3.66 -6.59 -18.96
C VAL A 195 -2.26 -6.95 -18.46
N THR A 196 -1.28 -6.05 -18.62
CA THR A 196 0.06 -6.27 -18.04
C THR A 196 0.04 -6.11 -16.52
N GLY A 197 1.05 -6.65 -15.82
CA GLY A 197 1.19 -6.45 -14.37
C GLY A 197 1.20 -4.97 -13.98
N TRP A 198 1.89 -4.12 -14.75
CA TRP A 198 1.94 -2.67 -14.52
C TRP A 198 0.56 -2.02 -14.59
N GLN A 199 -0.23 -2.36 -15.62
CA GLN A 199 -1.59 -1.83 -15.78
C GLN A 199 -2.53 -2.31 -14.66
N ALA A 200 -2.42 -3.58 -14.26
CA ALA A 200 -3.19 -4.14 -13.15
C ALA A 200 -2.84 -3.47 -11.81
N GLU A 201 -1.56 -3.19 -11.59
CA GLU A 201 -1.07 -2.53 -10.39
C GLU A 201 -1.54 -1.07 -10.31
N VAL A 202 -1.49 -0.34 -11.43
CA VAL A 202 -2.06 1.02 -11.56
C VAL A 202 -3.56 1.02 -11.22
N ALA A 203 -4.32 0.07 -11.77
CA ALA A 203 -5.74 -0.06 -11.52
C ALA A 203 -6.05 -0.34 -10.04
N LEU A 204 -5.31 -1.27 -9.41
CA LEU A 204 -5.51 -1.60 -8.01
C LEU A 204 -5.04 -0.48 -7.07
N ASN A 205 -4.00 0.26 -7.43
CA ASN A 205 -3.56 1.44 -6.67
C ASN A 205 -4.70 2.47 -6.63
N TRP A 206 -5.23 2.86 -7.79
CA TRP A 206 -6.38 3.75 -7.87
C TRP A 206 -7.58 3.23 -7.05
N PHE A 207 -7.92 1.96 -7.21
CA PHE A 207 -9.05 1.36 -6.50
C PHE A 207 -8.87 1.32 -4.98
N THR A 208 -7.64 1.06 -4.50
CA THR A 208 -7.29 1.10 -3.08
C THR A 208 -7.46 2.52 -2.53
N GLY A 209 -7.13 3.55 -3.32
CA GLY A 209 -7.27 4.96 -2.95
C GLY A 209 -8.75 5.35 -2.85
N LEU A 210 -9.54 4.96 -3.84
CA LEU A 210 -11.00 5.11 -3.84
C LEU A 210 -11.64 4.46 -2.61
N ALA A 211 -11.27 3.21 -2.32
CA ALA A 211 -11.81 2.46 -1.19
C ALA A 211 -11.44 3.11 0.15
N THR A 212 -10.19 3.56 0.28
CA THR A 212 -9.71 4.22 1.50
C THR A 212 -10.45 5.52 1.76
N ILE A 213 -10.43 6.45 0.79
CA ILE A 213 -11.04 7.77 0.97
C ILE A 213 -12.56 7.68 1.05
N GLY A 214 -13.19 6.84 0.23
CA GLY A 214 -14.63 6.59 0.31
C GLY A 214 -15.05 6.16 1.72
N PHE A 215 -14.33 5.18 2.30
CA PHE A 215 -14.64 4.68 3.63
C PHE A 215 -14.42 5.74 4.72
N LEU A 216 -13.30 6.47 4.68
CA LEU A 216 -13.02 7.53 5.65
C LEU A 216 -14.05 8.67 5.57
N CYS A 217 -14.44 9.10 4.36
CA CYS A 217 -15.52 10.06 4.15
C CYS A 217 -16.83 9.57 4.78
N ALA A 218 -17.24 8.33 4.49
CA ALA A 218 -18.45 7.75 5.05
C ALA A 218 -18.40 7.65 6.58
N LEU A 219 -17.24 7.28 7.14
CA LEU A 219 -17.03 7.17 8.58
C LEU A 219 -17.13 8.53 9.27
N ALA A 220 -16.51 9.57 8.72
CA ALA A 220 -16.60 10.92 9.24
C ALA A 220 -18.04 11.45 9.19
N ILE A 221 -18.75 11.19 8.09
CA ILE A 221 -20.18 11.54 7.93
C ILE A 221 -21.05 10.76 8.91
N ARG A 222 -20.76 9.51 9.22
CA ARG A 222 -21.51 8.73 10.22
C ARG A 222 -21.46 9.40 11.59
N LEU A 223 -20.30 9.92 11.98
CA LEU A 223 -20.06 10.56 13.28
C LEU A 223 -20.65 11.97 13.41
N THR A 224 -20.84 12.69 12.30
CA THR A 224 -21.41 14.06 12.32
C THR A 224 -22.84 14.14 11.81
N ARG A 225 -23.25 13.16 10.99
CA ARG A 225 -24.47 13.16 10.17
C ARG A 225 -24.52 14.31 9.16
N GLN A 226 -23.38 14.86 8.78
CA GLN A 226 -23.28 16.01 7.87
C GLN A 226 -22.42 15.68 6.64
N ALA A 227 -22.99 15.83 5.44
CA ALA A 227 -22.31 15.52 4.18
C ALA A 227 -21.00 16.31 3.98
N ARG A 228 -20.98 17.58 4.41
CA ARG A 228 -19.79 18.46 4.30
C ARG A 228 -18.56 17.92 5.01
N THR A 229 -18.73 17.07 6.03
CA THR A 229 -17.59 16.44 6.72
C THR A 229 -16.78 15.58 5.75
N GLY A 230 -17.44 14.87 4.82
CA GLY A 230 -16.72 14.13 3.77
C GLY A 230 -15.93 15.06 2.84
N ALA A 231 -16.48 16.23 2.49
CA ALA A 231 -15.77 17.20 1.66
C ALA A 231 -14.53 17.77 2.36
N PHE A 232 -14.62 18.07 3.66
CA PHE A 232 -13.44 18.48 4.43
C PHE A 232 -12.40 17.36 4.54
N LEU A 233 -12.83 16.10 4.64
CA LEU A 233 -11.92 14.97 4.63
C LEU A 233 -11.13 14.88 3.33
N LEU A 234 -11.79 15.07 2.18
CA LEU A 234 -11.11 15.13 0.89
C LEU A 234 -10.04 16.23 0.85
N LEU A 235 -10.33 17.40 1.41
CA LEU A 235 -9.35 18.50 1.48
C LEU A 235 -8.17 18.16 2.40
N PHE A 236 -8.41 17.61 3.60
CA PHE A 236 -7.32 17.22 4.49
C PHE A 236 -6.48 16.08 3.91
N ALA A 237 -7.08 15.17 3.16
CA ALA A 237 -6.37 14.07 2.51
C ALA A 237 -5.40 14.56 1.41
N LEU A 238 -5.52 15.80 0.93
CA LEU A 238 -4.59 16.44 0.00
C LEU A 238 -3.37 17.06 0.69
N THR A 239 -3.30 17.06 2.03
CA THR A 239 -2.18 17.71 2.73
C THR A 239 -0.89 16.91 2.67
N GLY A 240 0.23 17.63 2.58
CA GLY A 240 1.61 17.16 2.50
C GLY A 240 2.38 17.55 3.77
N PRO A 241 3.52 16.90 4.08
CA PRO A 241 4.31 17.22 5.26
C PRO A 241 4.75 18.68 5.26
N LEU A 242 4.56 19.40 6.36
CA LEU A 242 4.97 20.81 6.46
C LEU A 242 6.48 20.97 6.24
N ALA A 243 7.27 20.00 6.75
CA ALA A 243 8.72 19.94 6.61
C ALA A 243 9.20 20.12 5.16
N ASP A 244 8.47 19.59 4.17
CA ASP A 244 8.88 19.65 2.76
C ASP A 244 8.71 21.04 2.14
N LEU A 245 7.94 21.94 2.75
CA LEU A 245 7.80 23.33 2.32
C LEU A 245 8.82 24.27 2.98
N LEU A 246 9.28 23.93 4.18
CA LEU A 246 10.18 24.77 4.99
C LEU A 246 11.51 25.14 4.33
N PRO A 247 12.19 24.30 3.52
CA PRO A 247 13.42 24.73 2.85
C PRO A 247 13.23 25.90 1.88
N TRP A 248 12.02 26.08 1.36
CA TRP A 248 11.71 27.20 0.48
C TRP A 248 11.30 28.45 1.27
N LEU A 249 10.52 28.29 2.33
CA LEU A 249 10.08 29.41 3.17
C LEU A 249 11.20 30.00 4.05
N LEU A 250 12.05 29.14 4.59
CA LEU A 250 13.06 29.50 5.61
C LEU A 250 14.50 29.34 5.08
N GLY A 251 14.68 28.82 3.87
CA GLY A 251 15.99 28.57 3.26
C GLY A 251 16.58 27.18 3.59
N PRO A 252 17.67 26.78 2.92
CA PRO A 252 18.20 25.41 2.96
C PRO A 252 18.75 24.98 4.33
N ARG A 253 18.97 25.92 5.25
CA ARG A 253 19.50 25.66 6.60
C ARG A 253 18.41 25.52 7.67
N TRP A 254 17.12 25.57 7.30
CA TRP A 254 16.01 25.48 8.24
C TRP A 254 16.11 24.25 9.16
N GLU A 255 16.51 23.09 8.62
CA GLU A 255 16.65 21.84 9.39
C GLU A 255 17.62 21.99 10.56
N ASN A 256 18.66 22.82 10.42
CA ASN A 256 19.64 23.06 11.48
C ASN A 256 19.07 23.98 12.57
N TRP A 257 18.18 24.92 12.22
CA TRP A 257 17.55 25.83 13.17
C TRP A 257 16.47 25.14 14.00
N VAL A 258 15.69 24.26 13.36
CA VAL A 258 14.62 23.53 14.03
C VAL A 258 15.12 22.16 14.52
N GLY A 259 16.33 21.74 14.15
CA GLY A 259 16.90 20.44 14.54
C GLY A 259 16.13 19.27 13.91
N TYR A 260 15.61 19.41 12.68
CA TYR A 260 14.88 18.36 11.98
C TYR A 260 15.84 17.18 11.67
N PRO A 261 15.44 15.93 11.95
CA PRO A 261 16.34 14.80 11.82
C PRO A 261 16.70 14.53 10.35
N PRO A 262 17.88 13.96 10.05
CA PRO A 262 18.24 13.52 8.70
C PRO A 262 17.55 12.21 8.30
N VAL A 263 16.53 11.79 9.06
CA VAL A 263 15.81 10.53 8.85
C VAL A 263 14.56 10.83 8.03
N HIS A 264 14.13 9.83 7.28
CA HIS A 264 12.93 9.86 6.45
C HIS A 264 11.72 10.50 7.15
N GLY A 265 10.98 11.37 6.47
CA GLY A 265 9.75 11.97 7.00
C GLY A 265 8.64 10.92 7.18
N LEU A 266 7.63 11.24 8.02
CA LEU A 266 6.37 10.50 8.02
C LEU A 266 5.57 10.96 6.80
N GLU A 267 5.81 10.31 5.68
CA GLU A 267 5.03 10.52 4.46
C GLU A 267 3.54 10.41 4.75
N LEU A 268 2.77 11.42 4.33
CA LEU A 268 1.31 11.46 4.49
C LEU A 268 0.62 10.46 3.55
N LEU A 269 -0.70 10.34 3.73
CA LEU A 269 -1.51 9.29 3.12
C LEU A 269 -1.32 9.15 1.60
N TRP A 270 -1.40 10.24 0.84
CA TRP A 270 -1.29 10.16 -0.63
C TRP A 270 0.13 9.83 -1.09
N ILE A 271 1.17 10.24 -0.36
CA ILE A 271 2.57 9.89 -0.67
C ILE A 271 2.78 8.40 -0.43
N GLN A 272 2.35 7.88 0.73
CA GLN A 272 2.39 6.44 1.00
C GLN A 272 1.60 5.63 -0.02
N MET A 273 0.51 6.21 -0.53
CA MET A 273 -0.29 5.58 -1.56
C MET A 273 0.42 5.52 -2.92
N SER A 274 1.23 6.52 -3.27
CA SER A 274 2.00 6.50 -4.52
C SER A 274 3.20 5.56 -4.48
N TRP A 275 3.70 5.23 -3.28
CA TRP A 275 4.83 4.33 -3.09
C TRP A 275 4.42 2.90 -2.77
N VAL A 276 3.55 2.72 -1.77
CA VAL A 276 3.32 1.45 -1.08
C VAL A 276 1.84 1.21 -0.74
N PRO A 277 0.96 1.13 -1.76
CA PRO A 277 -0.48 1.00 -1.58
C PRO A 277 -0.91 -0.21 -0.73
N GLN A 278 -0.10 -1.28 -0.69
CA GLN A 278 -0.31 -2.44 0.18
C GLN A 278 -0.40 -2.07 1.68
N HIS A 279 0.39 -1.09 2.14
CA HIS A 279 0.39 -0.66 3.54
C HIS A 279 -0.78 0.24 3.84
N VAL A 280 -1.21 1.06 2.86
CA VAL A 280 -2.44 1.86 2.94
C VAL A 280 -3.65 0.93 3.03
N PHE A 281 -3.70 -0.13 2.22
CA PHE A 281 -4.76 -1.13 2.30
C PHE A 281 -4.76 -1.87 3.66
N SER A 282 -3.59 -2.21 4.19
CA SER A 282 -3.49 -2.79 5.53
C SER A 282 -4.03 -1.84 6.62
N ALA A 283 -3.64 -0.56 6.56
CA ALA A 283 -4.14 0.45 7.49
C ALA A 283 -5.67 0.64 7.37
N LEU A 284 -6.21 0.67 6.16
CA LEU A 284 -7.66 0.69 5.91
C LEU A 284 -8.34 -0.50 6.59
N SER A 285 -7.79 -1.71 6.43
CA SER A 285 -8.31 -2.92 7.05
C SER A 285 -8.34 -2.82 8.58
N VAL A 286 -7.31 -2.20 9.19
CA VAL A 286 -7.29 -1.91 10.64
C VAL A 286 -8.36 -0.89 11.04
N VAL A 287 -8.55 0.19 10.27
CA VAL A 287 -9.59 1.19 10.58
C VAL A 287 -11.00 0.58 10.45
N VAL A 288 -11.23 -0.27 9.45
CA VAL A 288 -12.46 -1.07 9.33
C VAL A 288 -12.62 -1.97 10.56
N LEU A 289 -11.57 -2.65 11.00
CA LEU A 289 -11.59 -3.49 12.20
C LEU A 289 -11.93 -2.70 13.47
N ILE A 290 -11.37 -1.49 13.66
CA ILE A 290 -11.71 -0.60 14.78
C ILE A 290 -13.19 -0.22 14.77
N PHE A 291 -13.76 0.06 13.58
CA PHE A 291 -15.19 0.30 13.44
C PHE A 291 -16.02 -0.96 13.79
N LEU A 292 -15.63 -2.14 13.32
CA LEU A 292 -16.33 -3.40 13.65
C LEU A 292 -16.26 -3.70 15.15
N MET A 293 -15.10 -3.48 15.80
CA MET A 293 -14.94 -3.61 17.25
C MET A 293 -15.84 -2.65 18.01
N THR A 294 -16.03 -1.44 17.50
CA THR A 294 -16.96 -0.46 18.08
C THR A 294 -18.38 -1.03 18.11
N ARG A 295 -18.83 -1.61 17.00
CA ARG A 295 -20.17 -2.19 16.88
C ARG A 295 -20.37 -3.37 17.82
N VAL A 296 -19.37 -4.25 17.92
CA VAL A 296 -19.38 -5.39 18.84
C VAL A 296 -19.44 -4.92 20.30
N LEU A 297 -18.59 -3.98 20.70
CA LEU A 297 -18.57 -3.42 22.06
C LEU A 297 -19.86 -2.67 22.41
N SER A 298 -20.53 -2.07 21.43
CA SER A 298 -21.80 -1.37 21.64
C SER A 298 -22.97 -2.32 21.89
N SER A 299 -22.82 -3.61 21.58
CA SER A 299 -23.87 -4.62 21.72
C SER A 299 -23.68 -5.50 22.95
N ASN A 300 -24.79 -5.89 23.57
CA ASN A 300 -24.82 -6.90 24.63
C ASN A 300 -25.23 -8.28 24.10
N ARG A 301 -25.25 -8.49 22.78
CA ARG A 301 -25.57 -9.77 22.14
C ARG A 301 -24.34 -10.30 21.40
N LEU A 302 -24.28 -11.62 21.26
CA LEU A 302 -23.26 -12.27 20.42
C LEU A 302 -23.56 -11.96 18.95
N GLN A 303 -22.57 -11.42 18.23
CA GLN A 303 -22.69 -11.00 16.84
C GLN A 303 -21.76 -11.83 15.95
N LEU A 304 -22.23 -12.99 15.50
CA LEU A 304 -21.43 -13.93 14.71
C LEU A 304 -21.00 -13.37 13.35
N ASN A 305 -21.87 -12.59 12.72
CA ASN A 305 -21.57 -11.87 11.47
C ASN A 305 -20.37 -10.92 11.65
N TYR A 306 -20.35 -10.13 12.72
CA TYR A 306 -19.21 -9.26 13.02
C TYR A 306 -17.94 -10.05 13.32
N ALA A 307 -18.02 -11.21 13.97
CA ALA A 307 -16.85 -12.05 14.23
C ALA A 307 -16.15 -12.50 12.94
N VAL A 308 -16.92 -13.03 11.97
CA VAL A 308 -16.37 -13.51 10.69
C VAL A 308 -15.80 -12.35 9.89
N ILE A 309 -16.53 -11.23 9.77
CA ILE A 309 -16.06 -10.09 8.99
C ILE A 309 -14.83 -9.42 9.65
N ALA A 310 -14.78 -9.34 10.98
CA ALA A 310 -13.61 -8.86 11.71
C ALA A 310 -12.40 -9.78 11.51
N GLY A 311 -12.60 -11.11 11.56
CA GLY A 311 -11.53 -12.08 11.31
C GLY A 311 -10.96 -11.99 9.90
N LEU A 312 -11.82 -11.87 8.88
CA LEU A 312 -11.37 -11.64 7.50
C LEU A 312 -10.65 -10.29 7.38
N SER A 313 -11.17 -9.22 7.97
CA SER A 313 -10.53 -7.90 7.95
C SER A 313 -9.15 -7.92 8.61
N ALA A 314 -8.98 -8.67 9.71
CA ALA A 314 -7.70 -8.88 10.36
C ALA A 314 -6.73 -9.70 9.49
N ALA A 315 -7.21 -10.76 8.81
CA ALA A 315 -6.42 -11.53 7.86
C ALA A 315 -5.95 -10.67 6.68
N SER A 316 -6.83 -9.79 6.18
CA SER A 316 -6.50 -8.80 5.15
C SER A 316 -5.45 -7.78 5.63
N ALA A 317 -5.60 -7.28 6.86
CA ALA A 317 -4.66 -6.35 7.47
C ALA A 317 -3.26 -6.98 7.55
N PHE A 318 -3.16 -8.18 8.12
CA PHE A 318 -1.91 -8.95 8.21
C PHE A 318 -1.33 -9.28 6.83
N GLY A 319 -2.15 -9.84 5.93
CA GLY A 319 -1.70 -10.29 4.61
C GLY A 319 -1.26 -9.15 3.70
N SER A 320 -1.81 -7.94 3.86
CA SER A 320 -1.43 -6.77 3.07
C SER A 320 -0.22 -6.03 3.63
N SER A 321 0.05 -6.19 4.93
CA SER A 321 1.27 -5.68 5.58
C SER A 321 1.51 -6.36 6.91
N THR A 322 2.57 -7.18 6.98
CA THR A 322 3.08 -7.72 8.25
C THR A 322 3.45 -6.62 9.23
N TRP A 323 3.84 -5.44 8.75
CA TRP A 323 4.26 -4.32 9.59
C TRP A 323 3.11 -3.55 10.19
N VAL A 324 2.12 -3.20 9.38
CA VAL A 324 0.97 -2.39 9.84
C VAL A 324 -0.06 -3.28 10.52
N GLY A 325 -0.60 -4.27 9.81
CA GLY A 325 -1.66 -5.15 10.32
C GLY A 325 -1.16 -6.37 11.11
N GLY A 326 0.13 -6.70 11.05
CA GLY A 326 0.75 -7.73 11.87
C GLY A 326 1.36 -7.15 13.16
N VAL A 327 2.61 -6.72 13.10
CA VAL A 327 3.41 -6.20 14.23
C VAL A 327 2.76 -4.96 14.84
N GLY A 328 2.43 -3.95 14.04
CA GLY A 328 1.84 -2.69 14.52
C GLY A 328 0.49 -2.87 15.20
N LEU A 329 -0.40 -3.66 14.61
CA LEU A 329 -1.67 -4.02 15.25
C LEU A 329 -1.43 -4.79 16.56
N THR A 330 -0.61 -5.84 16.53
CA THR A 330 -0.35 -6.67 17.72
C THR A 330 0.21 -5.86 18.88
N LEU A 331 1.18 -4.99 18.63
CA LEU A 331 1.80 -4.15 19.66
C LEU A 331 0.91 -2.99 20.12
N SER A 332 -0.08 -2.59 19.31
CA SER A 332 -1.07 -1.57 19.70
C SER A 332 -2.30 -2.14 20.44
N LEU A 333 -2.52 -3.47 20.41
CA LEU A 333 -3.65 -4.13 21.10
C LEU A 333 -3.77 -3.77 22.58
N PRO A 334 -2.70 -3.70 23.40
CA PRO A 334 -2.82 -3.32 24.80
C PRO A 334 -3.47 -1.95 25.00
N PHE A 335 -3.19 -0.99 24.12
CA PHE A 335 -3.77 0.36 24.17
C PHE A 335 -5.25 0.37 23.75
N LEU A 336 -5.62 -0.46 22.77
CA LEU A 336 -7.01 -0.69 22.40
C LEU A 336 -7.81 -1.31 23.56
N VAL A 337 -7.27 -2.32 24.22
CA VAL A 337 -7.89 -2.99 25.37
C VAL A 337 -8.02 -2.02 26.54
N MET A 338 -6.97 -1.26 26.84
CA MET A 338 -6.98 -0.23 27.87
C MET A 338 -8.07 0.82 27.58
N ALA A 339 -8.12 1.34 26.36
CA ALA A 339 -9.13 2.32 25.96
C ALA A 339 -10.56 1.77 26.07
N ALA A 340 -10.78 0.51 25.68
CA ALA A 340 -12.06 -0.16 25.86
C ALA A 340 -12.43 -0.35 27.36
N GLY A 341 -11.45 -0.65 28.21
CA GLY A 341 -11.63 -0.81 29.65
C GLY A 341 -12.03 0.49 30.36
N LEU A 342 -11.47 1.63 29.92
CA LEU A 342 -11.78 2.96 30.45
C LEU A 342 -13.22 3.44 30.16
N LEU A 343 -13.96 2.72 29.30
CA LEU A 343 -15.36 3.04 29.03
C LEU A 343 -16.33 2.57 30.12
N HIS A 344 -15.88 1.73 31.06
CA HIS A 344 -16.68 1.20 32.17
C HIS A 344 -18.05 0.63 31.73
N LEU A 345 -18.07 -0.14 30.64
CA LEU A 345 -19.29 -0.77 30.13
C LEU A 345 -19.76 -1.91 31.07
N PRO A 346 -21.04 -2.32 31.00
CA PRO A 346 -21.49 -3.51 31.72
C PRO A 346 -20.69 -4.75 31.30
N ARG A 347 -20.40 -5.65 32.25
CA ARG A 347 -19.58 -6.86 32.03
C ARG A 347 -20.04 -7.71 30.84
N SER A 348 -21.34 -7.74 30.55
CA SER A 348 -21.91 -8.47 29.41
C SER A 348 -21.36 -8.00 28.06
N HIS A 349 -21.10 -6.71 27.87
CA HIS A 349 -20.51 -6.17 26.66
C HIS A 349 -19.10 -6.71 26.45
N TYR A 350 -18.27 -6.70 27.50
CA TYR A 350 -16.90 -7.21 27.44
C TYR A 350 -16.84 -8.72 27.20
N ILE A 351 -17.69 -9.50 27.88
CA ILE A 351 -17.75 -10.96 27.70
C ILE A 351 -18.16 -11.32 26.27
N ASN A 352 -19.16 -10.64 25.70
CA ASN A 352 -19.56 -10.90 24.32
C ASN A 352 -18.49 -10.46 23.33
N THR A 353 -17.84 -9.32 23.58
CA THR A 353 -16.70 -8.86 22.77
C THR A 353 -15.58 -9.88 22.78
N LEU A 354 -15.25 -10.47 23.93
CA LEU A 354 -14.25 -11.52 24.03
C LEU A 354 -14.64 -12.76 23.21
N LYS A 355 -15.89 -13.21 23.29
CA LYS A 355 -16.39 -14.34 22.47
C LYS A 355 -16.28 -14.06 20.98
N VAL A 356 -16.68 -12.87 20.55
CA VAL A 356 -16.57 -12.42 19.15
C VAL A 356 -15.10 -12.35 18.73
N ALA A 357 -14.22 -11.81 19.57
CA ALA A 357 -12.79 -11.71 19.29
C ALA A 357 -12.13 -13.09 19.15
N LEU A 358 -12.45 -14.04 20.03
CA LEU A 358 -11.94 -15.43 19.93
C LEU A 358 -12.33 -16.07 18.61
N LEU A 359 -13.61 -15.93 18.20
CA LEU A 359 -14.07 -16.44 16.91
C LEU A 359 -13.40 -15.71 15.73
N ALA A 360 -13.24 -14.39 15.81
CA ALA A 360 -12.54 -13.60 14.81
C ALA A 360 -11.08 -14.02 14.65
N VAL A 361 -10.38 -14.37 15.75
CA VAL A 361 -9.01 -14.88 15.71
C VAL A 361 -8.95 -16.23 14.97
N ILE A 362 -9.88 -17.14 15.23
CA ILE A 362 -9.95 -18.42 14.51
C ILE A 362 -10.11 -18.18 13.00
N VAL A 363 -11.07 -17.33 12.61
CA VAL A 363 -11.30 -16.97 11.21
C VAL A 363 -10.06 -16.30 10.61
N CYS A 364 -9.43 -15.38 11.34
CA CYS A 364 -8.20 -14.71 10.90
C CYS A 364 -7.09 -15.71 10.59
N ILE A 365 -6.81 -16.64 11.51
CA ILE A 365 -5.75 -17.66 11.31
C ILE A 365 -6.05 -18.53 10.10
N LEU A 366 -7.30 -19.00 9.95
CA LEU A 366 -7.69 -19.86 8.83
C LEU A 366 -7.48 -19.18 7.47
N PHE A 367 -7.85 -17.91 7.35
CA PHE A 367 -7.75 -17.17 6.08
C PHE A 367 -6.40 -16.47 5.87
N ALA A 368 -5.62 -16.26 6.93
CA ALA A 368 -4.25 -15.78 6.85
C ALA A 368 -3.23 -16.90 6.59
N LEU A 369 -3.64 -18.18 6.66
CA LEU A 369 -2.73 -19.33 6.56
C LEU A 369 -1.81 -19.30 5.33
N PRO A 370 -2.27 -18.99 4.10
CA PRO A 370 -1.36 -18.92 2.95
C PRO A 370 -0.26 -17.87 3.13
N SER A 371 -0.62 -16.71 3.68
CA SER A 371 0.32 -15.62 3.98
C SER A 371 1.26 -16.00 5.13
N LEU A 372 0.76 -16.69 6.16
CA LEU A 372 1.56 -17.18 7.27
C LEU A 372 2.60 -18.20 6.80
N ILE A 373 2.25 -19.12 5.90
CA ILE A 373 3.19 -20.10 5.34
C ILE A 373 4.31 -19.39 4.58
N SER A 374 3.97 -18.45 3.69
CA SER A 374 4.95 -17.69 2.91
C SER A 374 5.89 -16.85 3.78
N GLN A 375 5.38 -16.27 4.88
CA GLN A 375 6.19 -15.49 5.82
C GLN A 375 7.00 -16.38 6.79
N ALA A 376 6.46 -17.55 7.16
CA ALA A 376 7.15 -18.53 8.00
C ALA A 376 8.34 -19.17 7.26
N SER A 377 8.24 -19.29 5.94
CA SER A 377 9.35 -19.65 5.09
C SER A 377 10.25 -18.44 4.78
N GLY A 378 10.56 -17.54 5.73
CA GLY A 378 11.43 -16.36 5.54
C GLY A 378 12.80 -16.45 6.27
N PRO A 379 13.83 -15.67 5.88
CA PRO A 379 15.21 -15.80 6.37
C PRO A 379 15.35 -15.37 7.83
N SER A 380 14.48 -14.49 8.32
CA SER A 380 14.43 -14.09 9.74
C SER A 380 14.17 -15.29 10.65
N LEU A 381 13.41 -16.29 10.18
CA LEU A 381 13.21 -17.56 10.89
C LEU A 381 14.36 -18.54 10.67
N ALA A 382 15.09 -18.45 9.56
CA ALA A 382 16.30 -19.26 9.33
C ALA A 382 17.43 -18.92 10.32
N HIS A 383 17.46 -17.68 10.84
CA HIS A 383 18.40 -17.24 11.88
C HIS A 383 17.76 -17.04 13.26
N SER A 384 16.49 -17.41 13.45
CA SER A 384 15.75 -17.22 14.72
C SER A 384 15.75 -15.77 15.25
N GLU A 385 15.91 -14.77 14.38
CA GLU A 385 15.83 -13.37 14.78
C GLU A 385 14.40 -12.86 14.65
N LEU A 386 13.95 -12.10 15.65
CA LEU A 386 12.68 -11.38 15.53
C LEU A 386 12.77 -10.41 14.32
N PRO A 387 11.69 -10.29 13.53
CA PRO A 387 11.69 -9.42 12.35
C PRO A 387 11.73 -7.93 12.73
N PHE A 388 11.59 -7.60 14.02
CA PHE A 388 11.67 -6.25 14.56
C PHE A 388 12.61 -6.18 15.77
N ARG A 389 13.09 -4.97 16.07
CA ARG A 389 13.92 -4.65 17.23
C ARG A 389 13.30 -3.48 17.98
N LEU A 390 13.46 -3.44 19.30
CA LEU A 390 13.14 -2.23 20.06
C LEU A 390 14.21 -1.18 19.81
N GLY A 391 13.80 0.02 19.44
CA GLY A 391 14.72 1.09 19.13
C GLY A 391 14.01 2.43 19.04
N LEU A 392 14.65 3.46 19.59
CA LEU A 392 14.11 4.81 19.58
C LEU A 392 14.30 5.48 18.21
N TYR A 393 13.20 6.03 17.67
CA TYR A 393 13.19 6.87 16.47
C TYR A 393 13.98 8.16 16.70
N THR A 394 14.86 8.50 15.76
CA THR A 394 15.70 9.70 15.87
C THR A 394 14.89 10.92 15.44
N ALA A 395 14.23 11.58 16.39
CA ALA A 395 13.31 12.68 16.10
C ALA A 395 13.94 14.08 16.00
N THR A 396 15.22 14.26 16.32
CA THR A 396 15.89 15.57 16.31
C THR A 396 17.40 15.45 16.10
N ARG A 397 18.06 16.55 15.69
CA ARG A 397 19.53 16.70 15.68
C ARG A 397 20.09 17.41 16.92
N PHE A 398 19.24 17.99 17.76
CA PHE A 398 19.72 18.78 18.91
C PHE A 398 20.39 17.96 19.99
N PHE A 399 20.04 16.68 20.09
CA PHE A 399 20.56 15.77 21.09
C PHE A 399 21.16 14.56 20.40
N ASN A 400 22.36 14.17 20.82
CA ASN A 400 22.83 12.80 20.62
C ASN A 400 22.04 11.89 21.56
N LYS A 401 21.89 10.61 21.21
CA LYS A 401 21.18 9.65 22.08
C LYS A 401 21.86 9.48 23.43
N GLU A 402 23.18 9.60 23.46
CA GLU A 402 23.97 9.53 24.69
C GLU A 402 24.38 10.93 25.14
N PRO A 403 24.30 11.27 26.45
CA PRO A 403 23.84 10.46 27.59
C PRO A 403 22.30 10.33 27.68
N TYR A 404 21.76 9.61 28.67
CA TYR A 404 20.32 9.29 28.84
C TYR A 404 19.32 10.44 28.59
N TRP A 405 19.69 11.69 28.90
CA TRP A 405 18.87 12.88 28.63
C TRP A 405 18.55 13.07 27.14
N GLY A 406 19.43 12.61 26.24
CA GLY A 406 19.22 12.63 24.80
C GLY A 406 18.07 11.74 24.35
N TYR A 407 17.91 10.57 24.97
CA TYR A 407 16.74 9.70 24.74
C TYR A 407 15.44 10.41 25.10
N ILE A 408 15.39 11.10 26.25
CA ILE A 408 14.21 11.87 26.67
C ILE A 408 13.94 13.01 25.68
N GLY A 409 14.97 13.72 25.23
CA GLY A 409 14.86 14.78 24.22
C GLY A 409 14.22 14.30 22.92
N HIS A 410 14.68 13.18 22.37
CA HIS A 410 14.05 12.55 21.20
C HIS A 410 12.61 12.09 21.46
N ILE A 411 12.31 11.59 22.66
CA ILE A 411 10.94 11.18 22.99
C ILE A 411 10.01 12.39 22.95
N LEU A 412 10.38 13.47 23.63
CA LEU A 412 9.57 14.69 23.70
C LEU A 412 9.45 15.37 22.32
N LEU A 413 10.56 15.53 21.60
CA LEU A 413 10.57 16.19 20.29
C LEU A 413 9.90 15.35 19.20
N PHE A 414 9.78 14.02 19.36
CA PHE A 414 8.93 13.23 18.48
C PHE A 414 7.49 13.75 18.50
N TRP A 415 6.91 13.91 19.69
CA TRP A 415 5.51 14.34 19.85
C TRP A 415 5.31 15.84 19.62
N LEU A 416 6.23 16.66 20.11
CA LEU A 416 6.08 18.13 20.12
C LEU A 416 6.56 18.81 18.84
N GLN A 417 7.46 18.17 18.09
CA GLN A 417 8.09 18.77 16.91
C GLN A 417 7.93 17.90 15.67
N PHE A 418 8.39 16.65 15.70
CA PHE A 418 8.43 15.78 14.53
C PHE A 418 7.02 15.47 14.01
N LEU A 419 6.07 15.09 14.87
CA LEU A 419 4.69 14.85 14.46
C LEU A 419 4.02 16.11 13.87
N PRO A 420 4.07 17.30 14.51
CA PRO A 420 3.55 18.54 13.89
C PRO A 420 4.20 18.92 12.56
N LEU A 421 5.51 18.72 12.40
CA LEU A 421 6.21 19.04 11.15
C LEU A 421 5.85 18.07 10.02
N ASN A 422 5.49 16.82 10.33
CA ASN A 422 5.11 15.85 9.31
C ASN A 422 3.60 15.79 9.06
N LEU A 423 2.77 15.93 10.08
CA LEU A 423 1.31 15.80 10.00
C LEU A 423 0.60 17.17 9.92
N GLY A 424 1.31 18.27 10.15
CA GLY A 424 0.80 19.63 10.00
C GLY A 424 -0.46 19.90 10.82
N ILE A 425 -1.45 20.51 10.19
CA ILE A 425 -2.71 20.88 10.84
C ILE A 425 -3.57 19.65 11.23
N VAL A 426 -3.33 18.48 10.62
CA VAL A 426 -4.12 17.25 10.85
C VAL A 426 -3.90 16.69 12.24
N ILE A 427 -2.65 16.67 12.75
CA ILE A 427 -2.39 16.22 14.12
C ILE A 427 -2.97 17.20 15.15
N VAL A 428 -2.95 18.51 14.85
CA VAL A 428 -3.47 19.55 15.74
C VAL A 428 -4.99 19.46 15.85
N LEU A 429 -5.72 19.60 14.73
CA LEU A 429 -7.18 19.59 14.76
C LEU A 429 -7.74 18.20 15.08
N GLY A 430 -7.16 17.17 14.48
CA GLY A 430 -7.56 15.78 14.70
C GLY A 430 -7.30 15.35 16.13
N GLY A 431 -6.12 15.61 16.68
CA GLY A 431 -5.75 15.26 18.05
C GLY A 431 -6.59 16.00 19.09
N LEU A 432 -6.78 17.32 18.93
CA LEU A 432 -7.63 18.10 19.83
C LEU A 432 -9.08 17.60 19.82
N THR A 433 -9.65 17.38 18.64
CA THR A 433 -11.04 16.90 18.52
C THR A 433 -11.19 15.50 19.08
N LEU A 434 -10.23 14.61 18.80
CA LEU A 434 -10.20 13.26 19.32
C LEU A 434 -10.16 13.22 20.86
N LEU A 435 -9.47 14.17 21.51
CA LEU A 435 -9.35 14.21 22.97
C LEU A 435 -10.47 14.97 23.68
N VAL A 436 -11.01 16.02 23.06
CA VAL A 436 -11.91 16.98 23.73
C VAL A 436 -13.38 16.81 23.35
N ARG A 437 -13.67 16.27 22.15
CA ARG A 437 -15.06 16.06 21.73
C ARG A 437 -15.72 15.06 22.68
N SER A 438 -16.99 15.29 23.00
CA SER A 438 -17.78 14.36 23.79
C SER A 438 -18.99 13.91 22.99
N PHE A 439 -19.33 12.63 23.12
CA PHE A 439 -20.46 12.04 22.43
C PHE A 439 -21.49 11.53 23.42
N SER A 440 -22.76 11.80 23.14
CA SER A 440 -23.89 11.26 23.89
C SER A 440 -24.26 9.85 23.43
N VAL A 441 -23.97 9.51 22.17
CA VAL A 441 -24.23 8.18 21.60
C VAL A 441 -23.10 7.23 22.01
N LEU A 442 -23.48 6.08 22.58
CA LEU A 442 -22.54 5.08 23.08
C LEU A 442 -21.55 4.60 22.01
N GLU A 443 -22.03 4.31 20.80
CA GLU A 443 -21.17 3.87 19.68
C GLU A 443 -20.10 4.90 19.34
N GLU A 444 -20.48 6.17 19.22
CA GLU A 444 -19.56 7.26 18.89
C GLU A 444 -18.49 7.43 19.99
N ARG A 445 -18.89 7.30 21.26
CA ARG A 445 -17.98 7.32 22.42
C ARG A 445 -17.02 6.13 22.42
N ILE A 446 -17.50 4.92 22.10
CA ILE A 446 -16.64 3.74 21.96
C ILE A 446 -15.63 3.95 20.82
N PHE A 447 -16.10 4.43 19.66
CA PHE A 447 -15.24 4.66 18.50
C PHE A 447 -14.15 5.70 18.80
N GLN A 448 -14.51 6.75 19.52
CA GLN A 448 -13.55 7.75 20.00
C GLN A 448 -12.49 7.13 20.91
N ALA A 449 -12.88 6.36 21.92
CA ALA A 449 -11.93 5.72 22.83
C ALA A 449 -10.99 4.77 22.08
N LEU A 450 -11.52 3.91 21.20
CA LEU A 450 -10.69 3.03 20.38
C LEU A 450 -9.79 3.81 19.41
N SER A 451 -10.25 4.96 18.88
CA SER A 451 -9.43 5.85 18.07
C SER A 451 -8.28 6.46 18.86
N ILE A 452 -8.49 6.85 20.13
CA ILE A 452 -7.43 7.31 21.04
C ILE A 452 -6.42 6.18 21.26
N GLY A 453 -6.90 5.00 21.67
CA GLY A 453 -6.05 3.83 21.94
C GLY A 453 -5.23 3.42 20.71
N SER A 454 -5.84 3.41 19.53
CA SER A 454 -5.17 3.11 18.26
C SER A 454 -4.14 4.17 17.91
N THR A 455 -4.51 5.45 17.95
CA THR A 455 -3.63 6.56 17.60
C THR A 455 -2.39 6.55 18.49
N LEU A 456 -2.55 6.43 19.81
CA LEU A 456 -1.44 6.36 20.74
C LEU A 456 -0.62 5.08 20.57
N GLY A 457 -1.26 3.91 20.49
CA GLY A 457 -0.56 2.63 20.38
C GLY A 457 0.29 2.54 19.12
N PHE A 458 -0.26 2.91 17.95
CA PHE A 458 0.49 2.89 16.70
C PHE A 458 1.59 3.98 16.64
N LEU A 459 1.38 5.16 17.22
CA LEU A 459 2.44 6.18 17.30
C LEU A 459 3.58 5.76 18.24
N LEU A 460 3.28 5.01 19.30
CA LEU A 460 4.31 4.42 20.15
C LEU A 460 5.08 3.32 19.42
N VAL A 461 4.41 2.51 18.58
CA VAL A 461 5.11 1.57 17.68
C VAL A 461 6.07 2.32 16.77
N VAL A 462 5.61 3.40 16.10
CA VAL A 462 6.47 4.24 15.24
C VAL A 462 7.68 4.79 15.99
N GLN A 463 7.50 5.15 17.26
CA GLN A 463 8.56 5.74 18.08
C GLN A 463 9.58 4.72 18.60
N PHE A 464 9.15 3.49 18.91
CA PHE A 464 9.95 2.52 19.68
C PHE A 464 10.25 1.20 18.97
N VAL A 465 9.69 0.96 17.78
CA VAL A 465 9.88 -0.29 17.04
C VAL A 465 10.59 -0.01 15.73
N LYS A 466 11.66 -0.76 15.48
CA LYS A 466 12.43 -0.70 14.25
C LYS A 466 12.43 -2.02 13.51
N SER A 467 12.50 -1.95 12.18
CA SER A 467 12.68 -3.13 11.35
C SER A 467 14.09 -3.69 11.45
N SER A 468 14.23 -5.03 11.50
CA SER A 468 15.52 -5.70 11.29
C SER A 468 15.78 -6.06 9.83
N VAL A 469 14.82 -5.82 8.93
CA VAL A 469 14.91 -6.14 7.50
C VAL A 469 15.72 -5.05 6.77
N TYR A 470 16.65 -5.50 5.92
CA TYR A 470 17.52 -4.66 5.09
C TYR A 470 16.68 -3.66 4.25
N ASN A 471 17.12 -2.41 4.21
CA ASN A 471 16.60 -1.32 3.37
C ASN A 471 15.30 -0.60 3.79
N ASN A 472 14.63 -0.95 4.90
CA ASN A 472 13.41 -0.22 5.26
C ASN A 472 13.05 -0.33 6.75
N ASP A 473 13.04 0.81 7.46
CA ASP A 473 12.57 0.89 8.85
C ASP A 473 11.04 0.81 8.92
N LEU A 474 10.45 -0.26 8.40
CA LEU A 474 9.00 -0.42 8.14
C LEU A 474 8.09 -0.22 9.37
N GLY A 475 8.65 -0.14 10.58
CA GLY A 475 7.95 0.24 11.80
C GLY A 475 7.30 1.63 11.72
N TRP A 476 7.91 2.60 11.02
CA TRP A 476 7.32 3.94 10.91
C TRP A 476 6.08 3.98 10.01
N ARG A 477 5.87 3.00 9.11
CA ARG A 477 4.65 2.92 8.28
C ARG A 477 3.40 2.58 9.08
N ALA A 478 3.55 2.11 10.32
CA ALA A 478 2.44 1.93 11.25
C ALA A 478 1.71 3.27 11.54
N VAL A 479 2.33 4.42 11.23
CA VAL A 479 1.73 5.77 11.30
C VAL A 479 0.46 5.92 10.44
N LEU A 480 0.28 5.10 9.41
CA LEU A 480 -0.87 5.19 8.50
C LEU A 480 -2.22 5.06 9.22
N VAL A 481 -2.32 4.21 10.25
CA VAL A 481 -3.56 4.06 11.04
C VAL A 481 -3.89 5.36 11.81
N PRO A 482 -2.95 5.92 12.62
CA PRO A 482 -3.10 7.26 13.19
C PRO A 482 -3.47 8.33 12.16
N ILE A 483 -2.81 8.39 11.00
CA ILE A 483 -3.10 9.40 9.96
C ILE A 483 -4.55 9.30 9.50
N MET A 484 -5.03 8.10 9.15
CA MET A 484 -6.40 7.89 8.70
C MET A 484 -7.43 8.30 9.75
N LEU A 485 -7.19 7.95 11.02
CA LEU A 485 -8.07 8.35 12.12
C LEU A 485 -8.03 9.88 12.32
N LEU A 486 -6.85 10.50 12.35
CA LEU A 486 -6.70 11.94 12.54
C LEU A 486 -7.29 12.77 11.39
N LEU A 487 -7.28 12.25 10.16
CA LEU A 487 -7.99 12.86 9.02
C LEU A 487 -9.50 12.88 9.25
N VAL A 488 -10.08 11.77 9.71
CA VAL A 488 -11.50 11.71 10.11
C VAL A 488 -11.79 12.74 11.19
N TRP A 489 -10.98 12.77 12.26
CA TRP A 489 -11.19 13.70 13.37
C TRP A 489 -10.95 15.17 13.00
N SER A 490 -10.07 15.48 12.06
CA SER A 490 -9.84 16.83 11.55
C SER A 490 -11.01 17.34 10.70
N ALA A 491 -11.57 16.48 9.85
CA ALA A 491 -12.77 16.81 9.08
C ALA A 491 -13.98 17.09 9.99
N ILE A 492 -14.10 16.30 11.06
CA ILE A 492 -15.08 16.49 12.12
C ILE A 492 -14.85 17.84 12.82
N ALA A 493 -13.61 18.14 13.21
CA ALA A 493 -13.22 19.41 13.85
C ALA A 493 -13.69 20.63 13.05
N LEU A 494 -13.38 20.63 11.76
CA LEU A 494 -13.72 21.75 10.87
C LEU A 494 -15.23 21.85 10.65
N THR A 495 -15.94 20.72 10.63
CA THR A 495 -17.40 20.70 10.58
C THR A 495 -18.01 21.36 11.81
N ASP A 496 -17.58 20.98 13.01
CA ASP A 496 -18.09 21.56 14.26
C ASP A 496 -17.78 23.07 14.36
N LEU A 497 -16.54 23.43 14.00
CA LEU A 497 -16.06 24.80 13.95
C LEU A 497 -16.88 25.68 13.01
N ILE A 498 -17.51 25.13 11.96
CA ILE A 498 -18.35 25.92 11.04
C ILE A 498 -19.83 25.85 11.45
N SER A 499 -20.28 24.73 11.97
CA SER A 499 -21.71 24.46 12.25
C SER A 499 -22.32 25.30 13.38
N CYS A 500 -21.51 25.95 14.23
CA CYS A 500 -21.95 26.47 15.54
C CYS A 500 -22.56 25.40 16.47
N GLN A 501 -22.56 24.13 16.07
CA GLN A 501 -22.92 22.98 16.90
C GLN A 501 -21.74 22.66 17.80
N VAL A 502 -21.41 23.60 18.69
CA VAL A 502 -20.59 23.26 19.84
C VAL A 502 -21.54 22.47 20.73
N THR A 503 -21.42 21.14 20.70
CA THR A 503 -22.15 20.27 21.60
C THR A 503 -22.04 20.83 23.03
N PRO A 504 -23.13 20.89 23.83
CA PRO A 504 -23.15 21.51 25.16
C PRO A 504 -22.17 20.91 26.19
N ALA A 505 -21.37 19.92 25.80
CA ALA A 505 -20.67 18.98 26.65
C ALA A 505 -19.13 19.11 26.59
N VAL A 506 -18.60 20.27 26.21
CA VAL A 506 -17.24 20.66 26.62
C VAL A 506 -17.38 21.43 27.93
N LYS A 507 -16.53 21.14 28.92
CA LYS A 507 -16.52 21.86 30.20
C LYS A 507 -16.60 23.37 29.92
N TRP A 508 -17.59 24.05 30.50
CA TRP A 508 -18.04 25.41 30.18
C TRP A 508 -16.93 26.45 29.89
N TRP A 509 -15.80 26.38 30.60
CA TRP A 509 -14.61 27.21 30.38
C TRP A 509 -13.91 27.03 29.01
N PHE A 510 -13.75 25.80 28.53
CA PHE A 510 -13.21 25.55 27.19
C PHE A 510 -14.18 26.01 26.11
N ASN A 511 -15.49 25.90 26.34
CA ASN A 511 -16.49 26.41 25.39
C ASN A 511 -16.43 27.93 25.24
N ALA A 512 -16.28 28.67 26.34
CA ALA A 512 -16.18 30.12 26.28
C ALA A 512 -14.92 30.59 25.52
N LEU A 513 -13.77 29.97 25.78
CA LEU A 513 -12.53 30.24 25.05
C LEU A 513 -12.63 29.83 23.58
N PHE A 514 -13.15 28.63 23.30
CA PHE A 514 -13.26 28.13 21.94
C PHE A 514 -14.20 28.98 21.08
N ILE A 515 -15.34 29.42 21.63
CA ILE A 515 -16.26 30.34 20.95
C ILE A 515 -15.59 31.70 20.70
N ARG A 516 -14.87 32.25 21.69
CA ARG A 516 -14.17 33.53 21.56
C ARG A 516 -13.04 33.50 20.52
N TRP A 517 -12.25 32.41 20.51
CA TRP A 517 -11.11 32.24 19.61
C TRP A 517 -11.47 31.55 18.30
N ARG A 518 -12.73 31.19 18.09
CA ARG A 518 -13.19 30.47 16.90
C ARG A 518 -12.75 31.11 15.57
N PRO A 519 -12.85 32.44 15.36
CA PRO A 519 -12.38 33.04 14.11
C PRO A 519 -10.89 32.81 13.90
N ALA A 520 -10.08 32.93 14.96
CA ALA A 520 -8.64 32.68 14.89
C ALA A 520 -8.32 31.21 14.63
N ILE A 521 -9.01 30.27 15.30
CA ILE A 521 -8.84 28.83 15.08
C ILE A 521 -9.21 28.44 13.66
N LEU A 522 -10.31 28.99 13.12
CA LEU A 522 -10.73 28.74 11.74
C LEU A 522 -9.71 29.31 10.74
N SER A 523 -9.22 30.53 10.96
CA SER A 523 -8.16 31.11 10.13
C SER A 523 -6.88 30.27 10.19
N MET A 524 -6.45 29.82 11.37
CA MET A 524 -5.31 28.91 11.52
C MET A 524 -5.54 27.57 10.82
N ALA A 525 -6.74 27.01 10.89
CA ALA A 525 -7.10 25.77 10.19
C ALA A 525 -6.99 25.94 8.67
N ILE A 526 -7.52 27.03 8.12
CA ILE A 526 -7.47 27.33 6.69
C ILE A 526 -6.02 27.58 6.23
N VAL A 527 -5.23 28.35 6.99
CA VAL A 527 -3.82 28.59 6.69
C VAL A 527 -3.04 27.28 6.74
N GLY A 528 -3.20 26.48 7.80
CA GLY A 528 -2.53 25.18 7.93
C GLY A 528 -2.91 24.20 6.83
N LEU A 529 -4.18 24.14 6.44
CA LEU A 529 -4.66 23.35 5.31
C LEU A 529 -4.03 23.81 4.00
N THR A 530 -4.01 25.13 3.76
CA THR A 530 -3.43 25.73 2.55
C THR A 530 -1.95 25.39 2.45
N ILE A 531 -1.20 25.58 3.53
CA ILE A 531 0.23 25.24 3.60
C ILE A 531 0.45 23.74 3.34
N GLY A 532 -0.36 22.88 3.95
CA GLY A 532 -0.30 21.44 3.71
C GLY A 532 -0.53 21.08 2.24
N ILE A 533 -1.55 21.67 1.60
CA ILE A 533 -1.83 21.44 0.17
C ILE A 533 -0.69 21.95 -0.71
N LEU A 534 -0.14 23.15 -0.44
CA LEU A 534 1.01 23.69 -1.17
C LEU A 534 2.24 22.78 -1.03
N SER A 535 2.46 22.18 0.14
CA SER A 535 3.51 21.19 0.32
C SER A 535 3.30 19.97 -0.58
N SER A 536 2.07 19.45 -0.68
CA SER A 536 1.78 18.35 -1.60
C SER A 536 2.01 18.71 -3.06
N VAL A 537 1.57 19.90 -3.49
CA VAL A 537 1.77 20.36 -4.88
C VAL A 537 3.26 20.42 -5.22
N ARG A 538 4.13 20.75 -4.26
CA ARG A 538 5.58 20.75 -4.46
C ARG A 538 6.16 19.36 -4.65
N LEU A 539 5.65 18.39 -3.90
CA LEU A 539 6.07 16.99 -4.01
C LEU A 539 5.52 16.32 -5.26
N TRP A 540 4.42 16.85 -5.79
CA TRP A 540 3.84 16.38 -7.03
C TRP A 540 4.72 16.79 -8.20
N GLN A 541 5.53 15.83 -8.66
CA GLN A 541 6.31 15.97 -9.87
C GLN A 541 5.64 15.15 -10.95
N PHE A 542 5.11 15.80 -11.98
CA PHE A 542 4.84 15.07 -13.21
C PHE A 542 6.18 14.59 -13.76
N PRO A 543 6.26 13.37 -14.32
CA PRO A 543 7.41 12.94 -15.10
C PRO A 543 7.38 13.69 -16.44
N ASP A 544 7.47 15.02 -16.39
CA ASP A 544 7.50 15.88 -17.57
C ASP A 544 8.87 16.56 -17.69
N PRO A 545 9.77 16.00 -18.51
CA PRO A 545 11.06 16.62 -18.80
C PRO A 545 10.94 17.95 -19.57
N SER A 546 9.74 18.41 -19.95
CA SER A 546 9.57 19.76 -20.53
C SER A 546 10.06 20.87 -19.61
N TYR A 547 10.03 20.66 -18.29
CA TYR A 547 10.53 21.60 -17.28
C TYR A 547 12.06 21.64 -17.18
N ARG A 548 12.75 20.57 -17.55
CA ARG A 548 14.22 20.49 -17.61
C ARG A 548 14.61 19.51 -18.71
N GLN A 549 14.87 20.05 -19.90
CA GLN A 549 15.18 19.20 -21.04
C GLN A 549 16.40 18.31 -20.74
N PRO A 550 16.27 16.98 -20.91
CA PRO A 550 17.38 16.06 -20.70
C PRO A 550 18.45 16.32 -21.74
N ASP A 551 19.71 16.09 -21.38
CA ASP A 551 20.79 16.05 -22.35
C ASP A 551 20.57 14.90 -23.35
N ALA A 552 21.30 14.93 -24.47
CA ALA A 552 21.13 13.97 -25.56
C ALA A 552 21.34 12.52 -25.13
N ASN A 553 22.26 12.25 -24.20
CA ASN A 553 22.55 10.89 -23.74
C ASN A 553 21.43 10.38 -22.85
N THR A 554 20.98 11.20 -21.90
CA THR A 554 19.81 10.89 -21.05
C THR A 554 18.58 10.64 -21.92
N LEU A 555 18.29 11.50 -22.90
CA LEU A 555 17.16 11.30 -23.80
C LEU A 555 17.28 9.99 -24.59
N ALA A 556 18.47 9.68 -25.13
CA ALA A 556 18.70 8.44 -25.86
C ALA A 556 18.46 7.20 -24.99
N LEU A 557 18.87 7.25 -23.70
CA LEU A 557 18.60 6.19 -22.73
C LEU A 557 17.09 6.00 -22.53
N HIS A 558 16.33 7.06 -22.29
CA HIS A 558 14.86 6.98 -22.15
C HIS A 558 14.16 6.49 -23.43
N GLN A 559 14.69 6.83 -24.61
CA GLN A 559 14.20 6.30 -25.89
C GLN A 559 14.47 4.80 -26.04
N GLY A 560 15.65 4.33 -25.63
CA GLY A 560 15.92 2.89 -25.54
C GLY A 560 14.99 2.21 -24.54
N PHE A 561 14.73 2.85 -23.41
CA PHE A 561 13.85 2.31 -22.38
C PHE A 561 12.41 2.12 -22.89
N LEU A 562 11.88 3.04 -23.69
CA LEU A 562 10.58 2.84 -24.34
C LEU A 562 10.63 1.64 -25.32
N ARG A 563 11.72 1.52 -26.09
CA ARG A 563 11.90 0.42 -27.06
C ARG A 563 12.02 -0.95 -26.41
N GLN A 564 12.36 -1.03 -25.13
CA GLN A 564 12.34 -2.28 -24.38
C GLN A 564 10.95 -2.94 -24.38
N GLN A 565 9.86 -2.18 -24.52
CA GLN A 565 8.53 -2.74 -24.72
C GLN A 565 8.47 -3.68 -25.95
N GLN A 566 9.05 -3.24 -27.07
CA GLN A 566 9.11 -4.02 -28.31
C GLN A 566 10.10 -5.17 -28.18
N ALA A 567 11.25 -4.92 -27.56
CA ALA A 567 12.27 -5.96 -27.34
C ALA A 567 11.71 -7.14 -26.53
N TRP A 568 11.03 -6.86 -25.42
CA TRP A 568 10.40 -7.89 -24.59
C TRP A 568 9.22 -8.55 -25.28
N ALA A 569 8.43 -7.83 -26.08
CA ALA A 569 7.41 -8.46 -26.91
C ALA A 569 8.02 -9.49 -27.87
N LYS A 570 9.18 -9.18 -28.47
CA LYS A 570 9.88 -10.10 -29.36
C LYS A 570 10.51 -11.27 -28.61
N VAL A 571 11.08 -11.06 -27.43
CA VAL A 571 11.61 -12.13 -26.55
C VAL A 571 10.54 -13.18 -26.25
N ARG A 572 9.28 -12.77 -26.08
CA ARG A 572 8.17 -13.69 -25.80
C ARG A 572 7.87 -14.69 -26.92
N GLU A 573 8.33 -14.44 -28.14
CA GLU A 573 8.23 -15.39 -29.26
C GLU A 573 9.25 -16.54 -29.14
N TYR A 574 10.36 -16.32 -28.44
CA TYR A 574 11.47 -17.28 -28.31
C TYR A 574 11.55 -17.94 -26.92
N ALA A 575 10.94 -17.32 -25.91
CA ALA A 575 10.84 -17.85 -24.55
C ALA A 575 9.37 -17.96 -24.11
N GLY A 576 8.98 -19.14 -23.63
CA GLY A 576 7.75 -19.40 -22.92
C GLY A 576 7.71 -18.72 -21.54
N PRO A 577 6.54 -18.66 -20.88
CA PRO A 577 6.32 -17.90 -19.65
C PRO A 577 7.21 -18.31 -18.46
N THR A 578 7.60 -19.59 -18.40
CA THR A 578 8.43 -20.16 -17.33
C THR A 578 9.90 -20.35 -17.73
N GLU A 579 10.24 -20.07 -18.99
CA GLU A 579 11.61 -20.18 -19.48
C GLU A 579 12.40 -18.95 -19.07
N ARG A 580 13.64 -19.16 -18.62
CA ARG A 580 14.46 -18.09 -18.06
C ARG A 580 15.05 -17.26 -19.17
N VAL A 581 14.87 -15.96 -19.07
CA VAL A 581 15.51 -14.93 -19.89
C VAL A 581 16.54 -14.21 -19.03
N GLN A 582 17.60 -13.67 -19.61
CA GLN A 582 18.48 -12.74 -18.92
C GLN A 582 18.71 -11.49 -19.79
N ALA A 583 18.59 -10.33 -19.16
CA ALA A 583 19.00 -9.04 -19.70
C ALA A 583 20.04 -8.41 -18.77
N ASN A 584 20.73 -7.38 -19.23
CA ASN A 584 21.68 -6.68 -18.38
C ASN A 584 20.95 -6.03 -17.18
N PRO A 585 21.29 -6.39 -15.93
CA PRO A 585 20.66 -5.82 -14.74
C PRO A 585 20.84 -4.30 -14.63
N ASP A 586 21.94 -3.78 -15.20
CA ASP A 586 22.41 -2.40 -15.05
C ASP A 586 22.07 -1.50 -16.25
N GLY A 587 21.57 -2.08 -17.36
CA GLY A 587 21.45 -1.38 -18.66
C GLY A 587 20.60 -0.11 -18.64
N TYR A 588 19.71 0.04 -17.66
CA TYR A 588 18.84 1.19 -17.47
C TYR A 588 18.84 1.72 -16.02
N ALA A 589 19.92 1.48 -15.28
CA ALA A 589 20.06 1.90 -13.88
C ALA A 589 19.91 3.41 -13.67
N ALA A 590 20.23 4.23 -14.69
CA ALA A 590 20.16 5.70 -14.61
C ALA A 590 18.77 6.29 -14.92
N VAL A 591 17.78 5.47 -15.32
CA VAL A 591 16.40 5.94 -15.59
C VAL A 591 15.69 6.37 -14.32
N THR A 592 16.08 5.82 -13.17
CA THR A 592 15.56 6.16 -11.85
C THR A 592 16.72 6.36 -10.87
N PRO A 593 16.52 7.15 -9.80
CA PRO A 593 17.57 7.34 -8.79
C PRO A 593 17.92 6.05 -8.01
N TRP A 594 17.09 5.00 -8.11
CA TRP A 594 17.37 3.67 -7.56
C TRP A 594 17.35 2.60 -8.67
N PRO A 595 18.40 1.78 -8.81
CA PRO A 595 18.52 0.81 -9.90
C PRO A 595 17.66 -0.45 -9.64
N ALA A 596 16.77 -0.78 -10.57
CA ALA A 596 15.73 -1.79 -10.34
C ALA A 596 15.51 -2.83 -11.45
N THR A 597 16.41 -2.93 -12.44
CA THR A 597 16.19 -3.74 -13.65
C THR A 597 14.79 -3.51 -14.24
N LEU A 598 14.36 -2.24 -14.26
CA LEU A 598 12.99 -1.84 -14.59
C LEU A 598 12.47 -2.38 -15.93
N PRO A 599 13.26 -2.48 -17.01
CA PRO A 599 12.73 -3.02 -18.27
C PRO A 599 12.18 -4.44 -18.12
N TYR A 600 12.90 -5.29 -17.38
CA TYR A 600 12.44 -6.65 -17.07
C TYR A 600 11.12 -6.59 -16.31
N VAL A 601 11.11 -5.83 -15.23
CA VAL A 601 9.99 -5.79 -14.30
C VAL A 601 8.70 -5.25 -14.94
N LEU A 602 8.81 -4.23 -15.80
CA LEU A 602 7.64 -3.56 -16.38
C LEU A 602 7.14 -4.24 -17.66
N PHE A 603 8.01 -4.92 -18.41
CA PHE A 603 7.68 -5.36 -19.77
C PHE A 603 7.84 -6.85 -20.02
N ALA A 604 8.63 -7.59 -19.24
CA ALA A 604 9.03 -8.94 -19.63
C ALA A 604 7.88 -9.94 -19.57
N ASP A 605 7.18 -10.00 -18.43
CA ASP A 605 6.28 -11.10 -18.08
C ASP A 605 6.92 -12.48 -18.34
N ARG A 606 8.17 -12.65 -17.89
CA ARG A 606 8.99 -13.85 -18.03
C ARG A 606 9.74 -14.14 -16.74
N ALA A 607 10.25 -15.36 -16.59
CA ALA A 607 11.19 -15.67 -15.52
C ALA A 607 12.58 -15.10 -15.85
N ILE A 608 13.30 -14.61 -14.84
CA ILE A 608 14.70 -14.18 -14.95
C ILE A 608 15.61 -15.09 -14.11
N ALA A 609 16.87 -15.26 -14.53
CA ALA A 609 17.85 -15.94 -13.69
C ALA A 609 18.31 -15.02 -12.53
N TYR A 610 18.53 -13.74 -12.82
CA TYR A 610 18.99 -12.76 -11.86
C TYR A 610 18.53 -11.35 -12.23
N ALA A 611 17.80 -10.68 -11.34
CA ALA A 611 17.36 -9.30 -11.54
C ALA A 611 18.44 -8.31 -11.12
N ASN A 612 18.65 -8.09 -9.83
CA ASN A 612 19.72 -7.22 -9.32
C ASN A 612 20.11 -7.64 -7.88
N PRO A 613 21.21 -7.10 -7.32
CA PRO A 613 21.62 -7.41 -5.95
C PRO A 613 20.58 -7.04 -4.90
N GLU A 614 19.91 -5.90 -5.06
CA GLU A 614 18.99 -5.33 -4.08
C GLU A 614 17.69 -6.14 -3.92
N TYR A 615 16.98 -6.42 -5.01
CA TYR A 615 15.76 -7.25 -4.97
C TYR A 615 16.08 -8.70 -4.68
N THR A 616 17.21 -9.22 -5.15
CA THR A 616 17.63 -10.57 -4.75
C THR A 616 17.81 -10.64 -3.23
N ALA A 617 18.43 -9.62 -2.63
CA ALA A 617 18.61 -9.55 -1.18
C ALA A 617 17.27 -9.43 -0.42
N SER A 618 16.35 -8.60 -0.93
CA SER A 618 15.09 -8.32 -0.25
C SER A 618 14.03 -9.43 -0.38
N PHE A 619 14.06 -10.24 -1.45
CA PHE A 619 12.96 -11.17 -1.80
C PHE A 619 13.34 -12.66 -1.82
N ALA A 620 14.60 -13.05 -1.53
CA ALA A 620 15.04 -14.45 -1.52
C ALA A 620 15.10 -15.09 -0.10
N TYR A 621 14.54 -16.29 0.06
CA TYR A 621 14.44 -17.04 1.34
C TYR A 621 15.78 -17.34 2.02
N ARG A 622 16.88 -17.38 1.27
CA ARG A 622 18.21 -17.69 1.79
C ARG A 622 19.18 -16.67 1.24
N TYR A 623 19.38 -15.62 2.02
CA TYR A 623 20.33 -14.59 1.67
C TYR A 623 21.75 -15.06 1.97
N ASP A 624 22.45 -15.49 0.93
CA ASP A 624 23.90 -15.65 0.94
C ASP A 624 24.50 -14.46 0.18
N LEU A 625 24.98 -13.46 0.93
CA LEU A 625 25.58 -12.24 0.35
C LEU A 625 26.72 -12.58 -0.61
N ALA A 626 27.54 -13.60 -0.29
CA ALA A 626 28.67 -13.98 -1.13
C ALA A 626 28.17 -14.59 -2.46
N LYS A 627 27.17 -15.49 -2.41
CA LYS A 627 26.56 -16.02 -3.64
C LYS A 627 25.86 -14.95 -4.47
N ASN A 628 25.20 -13.98 -3.82
CA ASN A 628 24.55 -12.86 -4.51
C ASN A 628 25.58 -12.03 -5.29
N ILE A 629 26.70 -11.67 -4.65
CA ILE A 629 27.81 -10.95 -5.29
C ILE A 629 28.42 -11.77 -6.44
N GLN A 630 28.66 -13.06 -6.23
CA GLN A 630 29.22 -13.94 -7.27
C GLN A 630 28.29 -14.06 -8.48
N GLN A 631 26.99 -14.23 -8.26
CA GLN A 631 26.02 -14.31 -9.34
C GLN A 631 25.90 -12.98 -10.08
N TYR A 632 25.94 -11.84 -9.37
CA TYR A 632 26.00 -10.54 -10.00
C TYR A 632 27.22 -10.38 -10.91
N GLN A 633 28.42 -10.73 -10.41
CA GLN A 633 29.66 -10.67 -11.19
C GLN A 633 29.62 -11.57 -12.43
N LEU A 634 29.03 -12.76 -12.30
CA LEU A 634 28.79 -13.66 -13.44
C LEU A 634 27.92 -12.99 -14.51
N ILE A 635 26.81 -12.37 -14.11
CA ILE A 635 25.91 -11.69 -15.05
C ILE A 635 26.59 -10.46 -15.68
N GLN A 636 27.32 -9.66 -14.90
CA GLN A 636 28.10 -8.55 -15.43
C GLN A 636 29.15 -9.00 -16.46
N ASN A 637 29.78 -10.17 -16.25
CA ASN A 637 30.73 -10.75 -17.22
C ASN A 637 30.03 -11.05 -18.56
N VAL A 638 28.82 -11.63 -18.54
CA VAL A 638 28.04 -11.96 -19.75
C VAL A 638 27.74 -10.73 -20.61
N PHE A 639 27.47 -9.58 -19.98
CA PHE A 639 27.16 -8.32 -20.69
C PHE A 639 28.38 -7.40 -20.89
N SER A 640 29.57 -7.84 -20.49
CA SER A 640 30.83 -7.12 -20.73
C SER A 640 31.25 -7.16 -22.21
N ALA A 641 32.20 -6.32 -22.63
CA ALA A 641 32.64 -6.30 -24.03
C ALA A 641 33.22 -7.65 -24.51
N GLN A 642 33.81 -8.43 -23.60
CA GLN A 642 34.44 -9.73 -23.88
C GLN A 642 33.98 -10.75 -22.84
N PRO A 643 32.73 -11.27 -22.96
CA PRO A 643 32.23 -12.29 -22.05
C PRO A 643 33.10 -13.55 -22.13
N SER A 644 33.39 -14.14 -20.98
CA SER A 644 34.12 -15.41 -20.93
C SER A 644 33.23 -16.57 -21.38
N GLU A 645 33.82 -17.54 -22.09
CA GLU A 645 33.13 -18.78 -22.46
C GLU A 645 32.57 -19.51 -21.23
N GLN A 646 33.30 -19.49 -20.12
CA GLN A 646 32.85 -20.07 -18.85
C GLN A 646 31.59 -19.38 -18.34
N ALA A 647 31.50 -18.06 -18.42
CA ALA A 647 30.31 -17.33 -18.00
C ALA A 647 29.10 -17.70 -18.86
N LEU A 648 29.26 -17.67 -20.19
CA LEU A 648 28.21 -18.03 -21.16
C LEU A 648 27.74 -19.48 -20.98
N ARG A 649 28.68 -20.41 -20.79
CA ARG A 649 28.37 -21.82 -20.48
C ARG A 649 27.62 -21.94 -19.16
N THR A 650 28.06 -21.25 -18.12
CA THR A 650 27.43 -21.32 -16.78
C THR A 650 25.99 -20.81 -16.82
N ILE A 651 25.72 -19.67 -17.46
CA ILE A 651 24.34 -19.17 -17.52
C ILE A 651 23.42 -20.09 -18.34
N ARG A 652 23.92 -20.71 -19.41
CA ARG A 652 23.17 -21.66 -20.24
C ARG A 652 22.92 -22.97 -19.49
N ASP A 653 24.00 -23.61 -19.04
CA ASP A 653 23.94 -24.99 -18.56
C ASP A 653 23.52 -25.08 -17.10
N THR A 654 23.92 -24.11 -16.28
CA THR A 654 23.68 -24.11 -14.83
C THR A 654 22.46 -23.28 -14.46
N LEU A 655 22.37 -22.02 -14.93
CA LEU A 655 21.21 -21.16 -14.66
C LEU A 655 20.05 -21.40 -15.61
N LYS A 656 20.21 -22.25 -16.63
CA LYS A 656 19.16 -22.61 -17.60
C LYS A 656 18.56 -21.39 -18.30
N VAL A 657 19.38 -20.38 -18.56
CA VAL A 657 18.97 -19.21 -19.35
C VAL A 657 18.80 -19.65 -20.79
N LYS A 658 17.58 -19.57 -21.29
CA LYS A 658 17.25 -19.92 -22.68
C LYS A 658 17.52 -18.76 -23.63
N VAL A 659 17.20 -17.54 -23.20
CA VAL A 659 17.27 -16.35 -24.04
C VAL A 659 18.11 -15.26 -23.38
N LEU A 660 19.00 -14.66 -24.16
CA LEU A 660 19.70 -13.43 -23.81
C LEU A 660 19.13 -12.26 -24.61
N LEU A 661 18.74 -11.21 -23.90
CA LEU A 661 18.38 -9.92 -24.49
C LEU A 661 19.55 -8.96 -24.29
N VAL A 662 20.17 -8.55 -25.38
CA VAL A 662 21.27 -7.56 -25.40
C VAL A 662 20.76 -6.27 -25.99
N ASP A 663 20.90 -5.17 -25.26
CA ASP A 663 20.56 -3.82 -25.69
C ASP A 663 21.79 -3.10 -26.27
N LYS A 664 21.59 -2.10 -27.13
CA LYS A 664 22.66 -1.26 -27.68
C LYS A 664 23.52 -0.52 -26.64
N PHE A 665 23.02 -0.36 -25.41
CA PHE A 665 23.78 0.24 -24.32
C PHE A 665 24.66 -0.77 -23.58
N ASP A 666 24.52 -2.07 -23.86
CA ASP A 666 25.38 -3.09 -23.28
C ASP A 666 26.73 -3.12 -23.98
N ALA A 667 27.81 -3.32 -23.22
CA ALA A 667 29.16 -3.36 -23.80
C ALA A 667 29.32 -4.51 -24.82
N VAL A 668 28.65 -5.64 -24.59
CA VAL A 668 28.66 -6.80 -25.51
C VAL A 668 27.94 -6.54 -26.84
N TRP A 669 27.12 -5.49 -26.94
CA TRP A 669 26.43 -5.13 -28.20
C TRP A 669 27.37 -4.96 -29.38
N HIS A 670 28.53 -4.35 -29.12
CA HIS A 670 29.51 -3.93 -30.11
C HIS A 670 30.45 -5.06 -30.54
N THR A 671 30.25 -6.29 -30.06
CA THR A 671 31.11 -7.43 -30.35
C THR A 671 30.30 -8.62 -30.91
N GLU A 672 31.03 -9.62 -31.40
CA GLU A 672 30.49 -10.92 -31.86
C GLU A 672 30.82 -12.05 -30.86
N ALA A 673 31.15 -11.71 -29.62
CA ALA A 673 31.70 -12.66 -28.66
C ALA A 673 30.69 -13.75 -28.27
N ILE A 674 29.41 -13.40 -28.17
CA ILE A 674 28.33 -14.37 -27.87
C ILE A 674 28.17 -15.33 -29.05
N GLU A 675 28.10 -14.83 -30.29
CA GLU A 675 27.97 -15.63 -31.50
C GLU A 675 29.14 -16.61 -31.67
N ARG A 676 30.37 -16.13 -31.47
CA ARG A 676 31.59 -16.93 -31.64
C ARG A 676 31.74 -18.04 -30.60
N SER A 677 31.12 -17.88 -29.43
CA SER A 677 31.17 -18.88 -28.36
C SER A 677 30.46 -20.20 -28.72
N GLY A 678 29.51 -20.16 -29.66
CA GLY A 678 28.69 -21.31 -30.05
C GLY A 678 27.65 -21.76 -29.01
N PHE A 679 27.60 -21.17 -27.81
CA PHE A 679 26.61 -21.50 -26.77
C PHE A 679 25.24 -20.85 -26.99
N TYR A 680 25.20 -19.77 -27.76
CA TYR A 680 24.00 -19.02 -28.06
C TYR A 680 24.01 -18.58 -29.52
N GLN A 681 22.88 -18.74 -30.20
CA GLN A 681 22.69 -18.34 -31.59
C GLN A 681 21.90 -17.03 -31.65
N LEU A 682 22.37 -16.08 -32.46
CA LEU A 682 21.62 -14.87 -32.78
C LEU A 682 20.40 -15.23 -33.63
N VAL A 683 19.19 -15.01 -33.10
CA VAL A 683 17.92 -15.33 -33.80
C VAL A 683 17.20 -14.08 -34.29
N TYR A 684 17.47 -12.93 -33.69
CA TYR A 684 16.86 -11.67 -34.08
C TYR A 684 17.78 -10.48 -33.78
N LYS A 685 17.84 -9.52 -34.71
CA LYS A 685 18.62 -8.30 -34.59
C LYS A 685 17.82 -7.13 -35.14
N GLU A 686 17.74 -6.06 -34.34
CA GLU A 686 17.19 -4.77 -34.75
C GLU A 686 18.20 -3.66 -34.39
N ALA A 687 17.89 -2.40 -34.72
CA ALA A 687 18.81 -1.28 -34.51
C ALA A 687 19.21 -1.04 -33.03
N ASN A 688 18.45 -1.56 -32.05
CA ASN A 688 18.67 -1.24 -30.63
C ASN A 688 18.77 -2.47 -29.71
N PHE A 689 18.45 -3.67 -30.20
CA PHE A 689 18.55 -4.89 -29.41
C PHE A 689 18.76 -6.13 -30.28
N LYS A 690 19.30 -7.16 -29.65
CA LYS A 690 19.66 -8.47 -30.21
C LYS A 690 19.08 -9.51 -29.27
N ILE A 691 18.56 -10.59 -29.85
CA ILE A 691 18.04 -11.73 -29.11
C ILE A 691 18.86 -12.95 -29.49
N TYR A 692 19.41 -13.60 -28.48
CA TYR A 692 20.13 -14.85 -28.63
C TYR A 692 19.39 -15.98 -27.93
N VAL A 693 19.40 -17.16 -28.52
CA VAL A 693 18.77 -18.38 -27.98
C VAL A 693 19.84 -19.44 -27.76
N ALA A 694 19.79 -20.11 -26.62
CA ALA A 694 20.70 -21.20 -26.28
C ALA A 694 20.67 -22.32 -27.33
N THR A 695 21.84 -22.83 -27.68
CA THR A 695 22.05 -23.96 -28.62
C THR A 695 22.12 -25.30 -27.93
#